data_AF-A0A3M2AYR6-F1
#
_entry.id   AF-A0A3M2AYR6-F1
#
_cell.length_a   1.000
_cell.length_b   1.000
_cell.length_c   1.000
_cell.angle_alpha   90.00
_cell.angle_beta   90.00
_cell.angle_gamma   90.00
#
_symmetry.space_group_name_H-M   'P 1'
#
loop_
_entity.id
_entity.type
_entity.pdbx_description
1 polymer ?
#
loop_
_entity_poly.entity_id
_entity_poly.type
_entity_poly.pdbx_seq_one_letter_code
_entity_poly.pdbx_strand_id
1 'polypeptide(L)'
;MCFYKIGWGGILSRLCAPSITLGTMLVVKPQVMPPVIHPVDLVQTLRHKRLTPAIVFLTSRRACDEAIDSFEHRNVPLPAHRSRTIAQVLDHVIRLYPSVAQHPLLPTVQRYGVAAHHAGHLPSWKIAVEELMRHGCLDAVFATTTLAAGVDFPARTVVITQSSVRKARDLTELTVSEIQQLSGRGGRRGKDLVGFVVVTPSPYIDLHVITRGLTGNPEPIHSQFVISYPMVLNLLKAHTLDHIKSILEKSFAQFQLNQQATALEEKLETVEAQLAAFGPRPCADWITQWHWFNLAQTHRRPRHAICQDAPPILARLPFLTPGRVVGLPKGRGVVLRRYRSRSQHRAMLTVLNTQERIIECPVAQVTEIYDHTLNIEPARVFPWCTPKSLQRLMREVRELPQHLQGFPLPEDTGNDSVMLPEPLTDEFPCPMCPSQPACRKDYTKAWRLRQEHQQLTKTIHAIRSQLWHRFQQHVEVLQQFGYLTATCQLTADGEWARLIRINHSLLLTELIRMDAFTGIEPALLVGVLASIAHEDDRPGIFPRRSPALASVLGQVRTVAHSLASYEDPPLLRSDVAALGELWISQPSLSWGEFVRTTTMAEGDVYRLLARTLEYVSQLHNLKATHPGLADIADQAMQLMRRDVLQELP
;
A
#
# COMPACT_ATOMS: atom_id res chain seq x y z
N MET A 1 30.85 19.54 29.00
CA MET A 1 29.94 20.69 29.09
C MET A 1 29.07 20.49 30.33
N CYS A 2 29.25 21.31 31.37
CA CYS A 2 28.58 21.12 32.66
C CYS A 2 27.07 21.37 32.55
N PHE A 3 26.26 20.34 32.81
CA PHE A 3 24.82 20.47 32.98
C PHE A 3 24.50 20.75 34.45
N TYR A 4 23.92 21.92 34.73
CA TYR A 4 23.34 22.24 36.03
C TYR A 4 22.07 21.41 36.23
N LYS A 5 22.12 20.48 37.19
CA LYS A 5 21.01 19.68 37.71
C LYS A 5 20.25 20.55 38.72
N ILE A 6 19.02 20.95 38.41
CA ILE A 6 18.09 21.50 39.40
C ILE A 6 17.11 20.39 39.79
N GLY A 7 17.06 20.10 41.08
CA GLY A 7 16.42 18.93 41.67
C GLY A 7 14.89 18.92 41.54
N TRP A 8 14.38 17.74 41.19
CA TRP A 8 12.99 17.36 41.39
C TRP A 8 12.89 16.63 42.73
N GLY A 9 12.33 17.30 43.74
CA GLY A 9 11.97 16.71 45.02
C GLY A 9 10.46 16.63 45.16
N GLY A 10 9.96 15.42 45.38
CA GLY A 10 8.68 15.18 46.05
C GLY A 10 7.45 15.08 45.16
N ILE A 11 7.02 13.85 44.89
CA ILE A 11 5.74 13.25 45.32
C ILE A 11 5.53 12.00 44.45
N LEU A 12 6.05 10.88 44.94
CA LEU A 12 5.73 9.53 44.48
C LEU A 12 5.22 8.80 45.72
N SER A 13 3.90 8.73 45.89
CA SER A 13 3.26 7.62 46.60
C SER A 13 1.74 7.71 46.45
N ARG A 14 1.13 6.54 46.20
CA ARG A 14 -0.31 6.22 46.22
C ARG A 14 -1.01 6.38 44.87
N LEU A 15 -1.23 5.27 44.18
CA LEU A 15 -2.51 4.55 44.23
C LEU A 15 -2.43 3.26 43.39
N CYS A 16 -2.52 2.12 44.05
CA CYS A 16 -2.87 0.83 43.46
C CYS A 16 -4.40 0.64 43.46
N ALA A 17 -4.86 -0.12 42.47
CA ALA A 17 -6.16 -0.79 42.30
C ALA A 17 -7.34 0.03 41.72
N PRO A 18 -8.06 -0.51 40.71
CA PRO A 18 -9.24 0.12 40.12
C PRO A 18 -10.51 -0.30 40.88
N SER A 19 -11.30 0.68 41.31
CA SER A 19 -12.70 0.47 41.70
C SER A 19 -13.58 1.25 40.74
N ILE A 20 -14.36 0.51 39.97
CA ILE A 20 -15.34 1.02 39.01
C ILE A 20 -16.44 1.73 39.81
N THR A 21 -16.54 3.04 39.66
CA THR A 21 -17.69 3.82 40.14
C THR A 21 -18.05 4.88 39.11
N LEU A 22 -19.35 4.95 38.82
CA LEU A 22 -19.97 5.74 37.75
C LEU A 22 -19.59 7.23 37.77
N GLY A 23 -19.03 7.69 36.65
CA GLY A 23 -19.50 8.86 35.90
C GLY A 23 -19.68 10.18 36.65
N THR A 24 -18.59 10.82 37.03
CA THR A 24 -18.54 12.30 37.06
C THR A 24 -17.91 12.73 35.74
N MET A 25 -18.68 13.39 34.86
CA MET A 25 -18.13 14.05 33.67
C MET A 25 -17.09 15.08 34.14
N LEU A 26 -15.81 14.72 34.06
CA LEU A 26 -14.73 15.69 33.98
C LEU A 26 -15.00 16.49 32.71
N VAL A 27 -15.59 17.67 32.88
CA VAL A 27 -15.56 18.74 31.88
C VAL A 27 -14.08 19.04 31.65
N VAL A 28 -13.51 18.41 30.62
CA VAL A 28 -12.20 18.77 30.09
C VAL A 28 -12.33 20.25 29.71
N LYS A 29 -11.67 21.14 30.48
CA LYS A 29 -11.55 22.55 30.09
C LYS A 29 -11.08 22.58 28.64
N PRO A 30 -11.70 23.37 27.75
CA PRO A 30 -11.21 23.50 26.38
C PRO A 30 -9.75 23.92 26.46
N GLN A 31 -8.84 23.07 25.98
CA GLN A 31 -7.45 23.44 25.84
C GLN A 31 -7.43 24.65 24.90
N VAL A 32 -7.06 25.81 25.43
CA VAL A 32 -6.80 27.00 24.61
C VAL A 32 -5.68 26.60 23.65
N MET A 33 -6.02 26.42 22.38
CA MET A 33 -5.02 26.08 21.37
C MET A 33 -3.94 27.18 21.39
N PRO A 34 -2.66 26.82 21.47
CA PRO A 34 -1.60 27.81 21.50
C PRO A 34 -1.65 28.65 20.20
N PRO A 35 -1.57 29.98 20.29
CA PRO A 35 -1.65 30.85 19.12
C PRO A 35 -0.45 30.61 18.20
N VAL A 36 -0.72 30.51 16.89
CA VAL A 36 0.32 30.39 15.86
C VAL A 36 0.96 31.76 15.65
N ILE A 37 2.30 31.80 15.63
CA ILE A 37 3.03 33.05 15.37
C ILE A 37 2.91 33.40 13.88
N HIS A 38 2.49 34.63 13.60
CA HIS A 38 2.36 35.13 12.24
C HIS A 38 3.74 35.15 11.52
N PRO A 39 3.85 34.70 10.25
CA PRO A 39 5.13 34.56 9.54
C PRO A 39 5.98 35.85 9.50
N VAL A 40 5.33 37.00 9.27
CA VAL A 40 6.02 38.30 9.26
C VAL A 40 6.62 38.66 10.63
N ASP A 41 5.86 38.44 11.71
CA ASP A 41 6.29 38.76 13.07
C ASP A 41 7.45 37.84 13.51
N LEU A 42 7.38 36.56 13.10
CA LEU A 42 8.46 35.59 13.28
C LEU A 42 9.76 36.07 12.60
N VAL A 43 9.71 36.37 11.30
CA VAL A 43 10.90 36.79 10.54
C VAL A 43 11.44 38.12 11.07
N GLN A 44 10.59 39.08 11.41
CA GLN A 44 11.01 40.32 12.05
C GLN A 44 11.73 40.04 13.37
N THR A 45 11.19 39.18 14.22
CA THR A 45 11.84 38.82 15.49
C THR A 45 13.21 38.20 15.26
N LEU A 46 13.32 37.28 14.29
CA LEU A 46 14.61 36.66 13.92
C LEU A 46 15.61 37.70 13.38
N ARG A 47 15.18 38.67 12.57
CA ARG A 47 16.00 39.80 12.11
C ARG A 47 16.54 40.62 13.29
N HIS A 48 15.66 41.03 14.21
CA HIS A 48 16.05 41.82 15.39
C HIS A 48 17.04 41.06 16.29
N LYS A 49 16.89 39.73 16.42
CA LYS A 49 17.78 38.88 17.20
C LYS A 49 19.04 38.43 16.43
N ARG A 50 19.24 38.88 15.18
CA ARG A 50 20.35 38.48 14.29
C ARG A 50 20.45 36.97 14.09
N LEU A 51 19.29 36.31 13.97
CA LEU A 51 19.14 34.88 13.76
C LEU A 51 18.89 34.51 12.29
N THR A 52 18.93 35.47 11.36
CA THR A 52 18.82 35.23 9.91
C THR A 52 20.17 34.84 9.29
N PRO A 53 20.18 34.10 8.16
CA PRO A 53 19.03 33.57 7.44
C PRO A 53 18.38 32.39 8.19
N ALA A 54 17.07 32.22 8.03
CA ALA A 54 16.31 31.15 8.65
C ALA A 54 15.58 30.26 7.63
N ILE A 55 15.48 28.96 7.92
CA ILE A 55 14.57 28.05 7.18
C ILE A 55 13.37 27.79 8.08
N VAL A 56 12.17 28.09 7.60
CA VAL A 56 10.91 27.88 8.33
C VAL A 56 10.17 26.72 7.69
N PHE A 57 10.07 25.61 8.42
CA PHE A 57 9.43 24.39 7.92
C PHE A 57 7.93 24.39 8.20
N LEU A 58 7.12 24.43 7.14
CA LEU A 58 5.66 24.51 7.19
C LEU A 58 4.97 23.22 6.70
N THR A 59 3.68 23.10 7.01
CA THR A 59 2.88 21.86 6.87
C THR A 59 2.57 21.46 5.44
N SER A 60 2.50 22.43 4.53
CA SER A 60 2.09 22.21 3.15
C SER A 60 2.70 23.24 2.22
N ARG A 61 2.64 22.96 0.93
CA ARG A 61 3.06 23.87 -0.14
C ARG A 61 2.25 25.18 -0.06
N ARG A 62 0.93 25.05 0.03
CA ARG A 62 0.00 26.16 0.22
C ARG A 62 0.33 27.03 1.43
N ALA A 63 0.71 26.44 2.56
CA ALA A 63 1.11 27.21 3.74
C ALA A 63 2.39 28.03 3.50
N CYS A 64 3.30 27.56 2.65
CA CYS A 64 4.48 28.34 2.24
C CYS A 64 4.09 29.54 1.38
N ASP A 65 3.19 29.34 0.41
CA ASP A 65 2.68 30.42 -0.44
C ASP A 65 1.92 31.47 0.40
N GLU A 66 0.99 31.05 1.26
CA GLU A 66 0.24 31.95 2.17
C GLU A 66 1.18 32.73 3.12
N ALA A 67 2.28 32.11 3.55
CA ALA A 67 3.28 32.77 4.37
C ALA A 67 4.01 33.89 3.61
N ILE A 68 4.23 33.72 2.31
CA ILE A 68 4.81 34.75 1.43
C ILE A 68 3.81 35.87 1.18
N ASP A 69 2.56 35.54 0.84
CA ASP A 69 1.48 36.51 0.61
C ASP A 69 1.29 37.43 1.82
N SER A 70 1.48 36.91 3.04
CA SER A 70 1.39 37.67 4.29
C SER A 70 2.38 38.87 4.35
N PHE A 71 3.52 38.81 3.66
CA PHE A 71 4.48 39.93 3.58
C PHE A 71 4.00 41.03 2.65
N GLU A 72 3.29 40.69 1.57
CA GLU A 72 2.70 41.66 0.65
C GLU A 72 1.65 42.52 1.38
N HIS A 73 0.80 41.88 2.18
CA HIS A 73 -0.26 42.55 2.94
C HIS A 73 0.26 43.51 4.01
N ARG A 74 1.32 43.13 4.75
CA ARG A 74 1.90 43.99 5.80
C ARG A 74 2.89 45.03 5.29
N ASN A 75 3.36 44.90 4.06
CA ASN A 75 4.23 45.85 3.36
C ASN A 75 5.45 46.32 4.18
N VAL A 76 6.33 45.38 4.55
CA VAL A 76 7.58 45.68 5.30
C VAL A 76 8.82 45.43 4.43
N PRO A 77 9.15 46.34 3.48
CA PRO A 77 10.18 46.11 2.48
C PRO A 77 11.60 46.12 3.06
N LEU A 78 12.53 45.50 2.33
CA LEU A 78 13.96 45.59 2.60
C LEU A 78 14.54 46.96 2.22
N PRO A 79 15.69 47.34 2.81
CA PRO A 79 16.47 48.48 2.35
C PRO A 79 16.84 48.36 0.86
N ALA A 80 16.83 49.49 0.15
CA ALA A 80 17.04 49.54 -1.31
C ALA A 80 18.37 48.94 -1.79
N HIS A 81 19.42 48.95 -0.96
CA HIS A 81 20.70 48.31 -1.32
C HIS A 81 20.58 46.78 -1.37
N ARG A 82 19.87 46.16 -0.41
CA ARG A 82 19.66 44.70 -0.39
C ARG A 82 18.78 44.25 -1.54
N SER A 83 17.73 45.02 -1.82
CA SER A 83 16.84 44.76 -2.96
C SER A 83 17.61 44.79 -4.28
N ARG A 84 18.52 45.76 -4.46
CA ARG A 84 19.43 45.82 -5.61
C ARG A 84 20.37 44.62 -5.71
N THR A 85 20.93 44.16 -4.59
CA THR A 85 21.78 42.95 -4.58
C THR A 85 20.99 41.70 -4.98
N ILE A 86 19.75 41.54 -4.48
CA ILE A 86 18.86 40.45 -4.88
C ILE A 86 18.60 40.50 -6.40
N ALA A 87 18.28 41.68 -6.93
CA ALA A 87 18.05 41.87 -8.36
C ALA A 87 19.28 41.49 -9.20
N GLN A 88 20.48 41.90 -8.81
CA GLN A 88 21.73 41.56 -9.51
C GLN A 88 21.99 40.06 -9.58
N VAL A 89 21.74 39.33 -8.49
CA VAL A 89 21.87 37.87 -8.47
C VAL A 89 20.80 37.22 -9.35
N LEU A 90 19.55 37.67 -9.25
CA LEU A 90 18.46 37.18 -10.09
C LEU A 90 18.71 37.42 -11.58
N ASP A 91 19.25 38.57 -11.97
CA ASP A 91 19.58 38.88 -13.37
C ASP A 91 20.57 37.86 -13.94
N HIS A 92 21.53 37.39 -13.14
CA HIS A 92 22.44 36.33 -13.56
C HIS A 92 21.73 34.99 -13.76
N VAL A 93 20.85 34.61 -12.81
CA VAL A 93 20.08 33.37 -12.90
C VAL A 93 19.10 33.40 -14.07
N ILE A 94 18.43 34.53 -14.31
CA ILE A 94 17.47 34.72 -15.42
C ILE A 94 18.15 34.56 -16.78
N ARG A 95 19.42 34.98 -16.92
CA ARG A 95 20.17 34.75 -18.17
C ARG A 95 20.40 33.26 -18.46
N LEU A 96 20.49 32.42 -17.43
CA LEU A 96 20.64 30.97 -17.57
C LEU A 96 19.28 30.28 -17.69
N TYR A 97 18.28 30.77 -16.96
CA TYR A 97 16.93 30.21 -16.87
C TYR A 97 15.88 31.31 -17.05
N PRO A 98 15.53 31.66 -18.31
CA PRO A 98 14.58 32.73 -18.62
C PRO A 98 13.22 32.60 -17.91
N SER A 99 12.75 31.38 -17.66
CA SER A 99 11.50 31.10 -16.93
C SER A 99 11.41 31.78 -15.56
N VAL A 100 12.54 32.02 -14.89
CA VAL A 100 12.59 32.70 -13.58
C VAL A 100 12.02 34.11 -13.66
N ALA A 101 12.20 34.81 -14.78
CA ALA A 101 11.72 36.19 -14.97
C ALA A 101 10.18 36.30 -14.92
N GLN A 102 9.48 35.22 -15.26
CA GLN A 102 8.01 35.17 -15.32
C GLN A 102 7.40 34.62 -14.03
N HIS A 103 8.22 34.21 -13.05
CA HIS A 103 7.72 33.56 -11.84
C HIS A 103 6.95 34.55 -10.95
N PRO A 104 5.74 34.21 -10.46
CA PRO A 104 4.88 35.14 -9.72
C PRO A 104 5.51 35.74 -8.46
N LEU A 105 6.37 34.98 -7.78
CA LEU A 105 6.99 35.41 -6.51
C LEU A 105 8.25 36.29 -6.69
N LEU A 106 8.72 36.53 -7.92
CA LEU A 106 9.93 37.32 -8.19
C LEU A 106 9.89 38.73 -7.55
N PRO A 107 8.82 39.53 -7.71
CA PRO A 107 8.76 40.87 -7.11
C PRO A 107 8.84 40.82 -5.58
N THR A 108 8.22 39.79 -4.98
CA THR A 108 8.13 39.62 -3.53
C THR A 108 9.46 39.19 -2.93
N VAL A 109 10.22 38.32 -3.60
CA VAL A 109 11.60 38.02 -3.23
C VAL A 109 12.48 39.26 -3.28
N GLN A 110 12.41 40.06 -4.34
CA GLN A 110 13.19 41.30 -4.49
C GLN A 110 12.85 42.35 -3.43
N ARG A 111 11.57 42.48 -3.07
CA ARG A 111 11.08 43.51 -2.14
C ARG A 111 11.31 43.14 -0.68
N TYR A 112 11.13 41.87 -0.31
CA TYR A 112 11.08 41.44 1.10
C TYR A 112 12.22 40.50 1.51
N GLY A 113 12.96 39.94 0.56
CA GLY A 113 14.07 38.99 0.82
C GLY A 113 13.63 37.73 1.54
N VAL A 114 12.41 37.26 1.24
CA VAL A 114 11.87 35.98 1.68
C VAL A 114 11.38 35.21 0.47
N ALA A 115 11.49 33.88 0.49
CA ALA A 115 11.08 33.03 -0.63
C ALA A 115 10.37 31.77 -0.16
N ALA A 116 9.45 31.25 -0.96
CA ALA A 116 8.91 29.90 -0.79
C ALA A 116 9.76 28.89 -1.57
N HIS A 117 9.97 27.72 -0.97
CA HIS A 117 10.67 26.62 -1.60
C HIS A 117 9.98 25.28 -1.33
N HIS A 118 9.39 24.70 -2.38
CA HIS A 118 8.80 23.37 -2.34
C HIS A 118 8.70 22.74 -3.73
N ALA A 119 8.38 21.45 -3.79
CA ALA A 119 8.28 20.68 -5.04
C ALA A 119 7.19 21.17 -6.03
N GLY A 120 6.29 22.06 -5.61
CA GLY A 120 5.31 22.71 -6.48
C GLY A 120 5.86 23.84 -7.35
N HIS A 121 7.08 24.35 -7.10
CA HIS A 121 7.72 25.35 -7.96
C HIS A 121 8.57 24.69 -9.04
N LEU A 122 8.81 25.43 -10.13
CA LEU A 122 9.73 25.03 -11.18
C LEU A 122 11.14 24.74 -10.65
N PRO A 123 11.90 23.80 -11.27
CA PRO A 123 13.29 23.58 -10.89
C PRO A 123 14.16 24.83 -11.03
N SER A 124 13.98 25.61 -12.09
CA SER A 124 14.67 26.88 -12.30
C SER A 124 14.44 27.89 -11.16
N TRP A 125 13.20 27.99 -10.66
CA TRP A 125 12.90 28.83 -9.50
C TRP A 125 13.58 28.33 -8.22
N LYS A 126 13.58 27.02 -7.97
CA LYS A 126 14.29 26.44 -6.82
C LYS A 126 15.79 26.74 -6.87
N ILE A 127 16.41 26.62 -8.05
CA ILE A 127 17.81 27.02 -8.28
C ILE A 127 18.01 28.51 -7.96
N ALA A 128 17.09 29.39 -8.38
CA ALA A 128 17.17 30.82 -8.07
C ALA A 128 17.13 31.09 -6.55
N VAL A 129 16.24 30.41 -5.82
CA VAL A 129 16.15 30.53 -4.35
C VAL A 129 17.41 29.99 -3.67
N GLU A 130 17.96 28.87 -4.15
CA GLU A 130 19.22 28.29 -3.68
C GLU A 130 20.40 29.25 -3.87
N GLU A 131 20.52 29.89 -5.03
CA GLU A 131 21.58 30.86 -5.32
C GLU A 131 21.45 32.10 -4.42
N LEU A 132 20.24 32.63 -4.26
CA LEU A 132 19.98 33.76 -3.37
C LEU A 132 20.32 33.44 -1.90
N MET A 133 20.07 32.21 -1.44
CA MET A 133 20.50 31.76 -0.11
C MET A 133 22.02 31.69 0.01
N ARG A 134 22.71 31.14 -0.99
CA ARG A 134 24.18 31.00 -1.00
C ARG A 134 24.88 32.36 -0.94
N HIS A 135 24.34 33.34 -1.68
CA HIS A 135 24.79 34.74 -1.67
C HIS A 135 24.34 35.53 -0.43
N GLY A 136 23.58 34.94 0.51
CA GLY A 136 23.12 35.60 1.73
C GLY A 136 22.11 36.72 1.48
N CYS A 137 21.39 36.66 0.36
CA CYS A 137 20.43 37.67 -0.05
C CYS A 137 19.10 37.54 0.70
N LEU A 138 18.69 36.31 1.04
CA LEU A 138 17.44 36.03 1.73
C LEU A 138 17.60 36.01 3.25
N ASP A 139 16.59 36.51 3.96
CA ASP A 139 16.49 36.44 5.42
C ASP A 139 15.74 35.20 5.90
N ALA A 140 14.78 34.71 5.11
CA ALA A 140 14.05 33.50 5.43
C ALA A 140 13.60 32.76 4.17
N VAL A 141 13.55 31.43 4.26
CA VAL A 141 12.93 30.56 3.26
C VAL A 141 11.83 29.75 3.94
N PHE A 142 10.62 29.81 3.40
CA PHE A 142 9.49 28.99 3.84
C PHE A 142 9.47 27.72 3.00
N ALA A 143 9.55 26.56 3.66
CA ALA A 143 9.71 25.30 2.94
C ALA A 143 8.92 24.16 3.56
N THR A 144 8.60 23.17 2.73
CA THR A 144 8.08 21.89 3.21
C THR A 144 9.20 21.03 3.81
N THR A 145 8.86 20.08 4.67
CA THR A 145 9.83 19.18 5.32
C THR A 145 10.72 18.42 4.35
N THR A 146 10.24 18.14 3.14
CA THR A 146 11.01 17.48 2.06
C THR A 146 12.26 18.24 1.62
N LEU A 147 12.37 19.55 1.91
CA LEU A 147 13.57 20.33 1.63
C LEU A 147 14.79 19.80 2.39
N ALA A 148 14.60 19.28 3.61
CA ALA A 148 15.69 18.96 4.52
C ALA A 148 16.62 17.84 4.02
N ALA A 149 16.16 16.97 3.13
CA ALA A 149 16.99 15.93 2.54
C ALA A 149 17.69 16.36 1.23
N GLY A 150 17.20 17.41 0.55
CA GLY A 150 17.48 17.61 -0.88
C GLY A 150 18.14 18.92 -1.29
N VAL A 151 18.63 19.74 -0.35
CA VAL A 151 19.15 21.08 -0.65
C VAL A 151 20.55 21.31 -0.10
N ASP A 152 21.37 22.07 -0.83
CA ASP A 152 22.79 22.33 -0.52
C ASP A 152 23.05 23.74 0.03
N PHE A 153 22.11 24.30 0.81
CA PHE A 153 22.36 25.53 1.56
C PHE A 153 22.01 25.37 3.05
N PRO A 154 22.96 25.65 3.97
CA PRO A 154 22.66 25.75 5.41
C PRO A 154 22.14 27.14 5.78
N ALA A 155 21.32 27.22 6.82
CA ALA A 155 20.84 28.48 7.39
C ALA A 155 21.39 28.67 8.80
N ARG A 156 21.37 29.90 9.32
CA ARG A 156 21.80 30.14 10.71
C ARG A 156 20.81 29.52 11.70
N THR A 157 19.52 29.61 11.37
CA THR A 157 18.43 29.16 12.21
C THR A 157 17.48 28.26 11.44
N VAL A 158 16.99 27.22 12.09
CA VAL A 158 15.87 26.39 11.62
C VAL A 158 14.68 26.63 12.53
N VAL A 159 13.50 26.79 11.94
CA VAL A 159 12.24 26.92 12.66
C VAL A 159 11.35 25.72 12.35
N ILE A 160 10.95 24.99 13.38
CA ILE A 160 10.05 23.84 13.30
C ILE A 160 8.68 24.28 13.82
N THR A 161 7.65 24.20 12.97
CA THR A 161 6.28 24.65 13.30
C THR A 161 5.28 23.50 13.47
N GLN A 162 5.72 22.25 13.29
CA GLN A 162 4.90 21.04 13.35
C GLN A 162 5.73 19.82 13.79
N SER A 163 5.09 18.83 14.42
CA SER A 163 5.70 17.54 14.77
C SER A 163 5.18 16.35 13.94
N SER A 164 4.33 16.62 12.94
CA SER A 164 3.73 15.60 12.07
C SER A 164 3.65 16.10 10.63
N VAL A 165 3.62 15.17 9.68
CA VAL A 165 3.50 15.42 8.23
C VAL A 165 2.41 14.51 7.66
N ARG A 166 1.66 15.03 6.68
CA ARG A 166 0.69 14.23 5.94
C ARG A 166 1.41 13.34 4.93
N LYS A 167 1.40 12.02 5.13
CA LYS A 167 1.89 11.02 4.16
C LYS A 167 0.68 10.31 3.54
N ALA A 168 0.56 10.37 2.20
CA ALA A 168 -0.57 9.88 1.41
C ALA A 168 -1.94 10.41 1.89
N ARG A 169 -2.56 9.76 2.89
CA ARG A 169 -3.84 10.16 3.48
C ARG A 169 -3.78 10.36 5.00
N ASP A 170 -2.71 9.90 5.66
CA ASP A 170 -2.61 9.88 7.12
C ASP A 170 -1.64 10.94 7.65
N LEU A 171 -1.99 11.54 8.78
CA LEU A 171 -1.09 12.42 9.51
C LEU A 171 -0.15 11.54 10.34
N THR A 172 1.10 11.45 9.91
CA THR A 172 2.13 10.64 10.58
C THR A 172 3.07 11.56 11.35
N GLU A 173 3.49 11.16 12.55
CA GLU A 173 4.54 11.85 13.30
C GLU A 173 5.84 11.90 12.50
N LEU A 174 6.60 12.98 12.69
CA LEU A 174 7.96 13.07 12.18
C LEU A 174 8.85 12.03 12.87
N THR A 175 9.65 11.34 12.08
CA THR A 175 10.63 10.37 12.59
C THR A 175 11.81 11.07 13.25
N VAL A 176 12.61 10.33 14.01
CA VAL A 176 13.84 10.87 14.62
C VAL A 176 14.78 11.37 13.54
N SER A 177 14.97 10.57 12.49
CA SER A 177 15.79 10.93 11.33
C SER A 177 15.31 12.22 10.65
N GLU A 178 14.00 12.37 10.44
CA GLU A 178 13.42 13.57 9.82
C GLU A 178 13.68 14.83 10.68
N ILE A 179 13.47 14.77 11.99
CA ILE A 179 13.73 15.90 12.90
C ILE A 179 15.21 16.27 12.94
N GLN A 180 16.10 15.28 12.94
CA GLN A 180 17.54 15.52 12.91
C GLN A 180 18.01 16.10 11.58
N GLN A 181 17.42 15.66 10.46
CA GLN A 181 17.68 16.27 9.15
C GLN A 181 17.21 17.73 9.10
N LEU A 182 16.02 18.04 9.63
CA LEU A 182 15.51 19.41 9.71
C LEU A 182 16.44 20.29 10.55
N SER A 183 16.72 19.88 11.79
CA SER A 183 17.56 20.63 12.73
C SER A 183 19.02 20.76 12.28
N GLY A 184 19.57 19.74 11.61
CA GLY A 184 20.92 19.73 11.05
C GLY A 184 21.16 20.78 9.95
N ARG A 185 20.10 21.42 9.43
CA ARG A 185 20.23 22.58 8.53
C ARG A 185 20.58 23.89 9.24
N GLY A 186 20.54 23.91 10.58
CA GLY A 186 20.91 25.05 11.40
C GLY A 186 22.41 25.11 11.66
N GLY A 187 23.00 26.28 11.44
CA GLY A 187 24.43 26.54 11.55
C GLY A 187 25.16 26.44 10.21
N ARG A 188 25.84 27.52 9.80
CA ARG A 188 26.62 27.56 8.57
C ARG A 188 28.10 27.34 8.85
N ARG A 189 28.70 26.31 8.25
CA ARG A 189 30.12 25.99 8.40
C ARG A 189 30.99 27.21 8.03
N GLY A 190 31.90 27.58 8.93
CA GLY A 190 32.82 28.71 8.74
C GLY A 190 32.18 30.10 8.86
N LYS A 191 30.86 30.21 9.08
CA LYS A 191 30.16 31.50 9.25
C LYS A 191 29.52 31.65 10.64
N ASP A 192 28.98 30.57 11.21
CA ASP A 192 28.32 30.59 12.52
C ASP A 192 29.11 29.75 13.54
N LEU A 193 29.21 30.23 14.77
CA LEU A 193 29.80 29.47 15.90
C LEU A 193 28.86 28.36 16.40
N VAL A 194 27.55 28.63 16.37
CA VAL A 194 26.49 27.71 16.78
C VAL A 194 25.30 27.85 15.84
N GLY A 195 24.62 26.74 15.57
CA GLY A 195 23.32 26.72 14.88
C GLY A 195 22.17 26.85 15.86
N PHE A 196 21.05 27.42 15.41
CA PHE A 196 19.85 27.58 16.23
C PHE A 196 18.70 26.74 15.71
N VAL A 197 17.98 26.07 16.61
CA VAL A 197 16.72 25.38 16.33
C VAL A 197 15.64 26.02 17.18
N VAL A 198 14.62 26.57 16.54
CA VAL A 198 13.50 27.27 17.19
C VAL A 198 12.24 26.44 16.95
N VAL A 199 11.52 26.12 18.02
CA VAL A 199 10.23 25.44 17.96
C VAL A 199 9.15 26.46 18.31
N THR A 200 8.20 26.69 17.41
CA THR A 200 7.14 27.69 17.64
C THR A 200 5.90 27.05 18.28
N PRO A 201 5.18 27.72 19.18
CA PRO A 201 3.90 27.21 19.68
C PRO A 201 2.90 27.05 18.53
N SER A 202 2.23 25.90 18.47
CA SER A 202 1.30 25.53 17.40
C SER A 202 0.41 24.37 17.88
N PRO A 203 -0.87 24.29 17.46
CA PRO A 203 -1.71 23.13 17.76
C PRO A 203 -1.20 21.83 17.10
N TYR A 204 -0.26 21.94 16.16
CA TYR A 204 0.32 20.82 15.43
C TYR A 204 1.69 20.37 15.98
N ILE A 205 2.08 20.85 17.17
CA ILE A 205 3.33 20.48 17.84
C ILE A 205 3.06 19.64 19.08
N ASP A 206 3.65 18.45 19.07
CA ASP A 206 3.88 17.63 20.24
C ASP A 206 5.36 17.72 20.64
N LEU A 207 5.62 18.29 21.82
CA LEU A 207 6.97 18.45 22.37
C LEU A 207 7.63 17.11 22.70
N HIS A 208 6.87 16.05 22.98
CA HIS A 208 7.43 14.72 23.21
C HIS A 208 8.07 14.18 21.93
N VAL A 209 7.38 14.33 20.80
CA VAL A 209 7.90 13.95 19.48
C VAL A 209 9.15 14.75 19.12
N ILE A 210 9.14 16.07 19.33
CA ILE A 210 10.31 16.92 19.06
C ILE A 210 11.49 16.56 19.95
N THR A 211 11.26 16.35 21.25
CA THR A 211 12.32 15.98 22.21
C THR A 211 12.92 14.62 21.84
N ARG A 212 12.06 13.64 21.53
CA ARG A 212 12.49 12.31 21.04
C ARG A 212 13.29 12.44 19.75
N GLY A 213 12.88 13.29 18.81
CA GLY A 213 13.62 13.50 17.57
C GLY A 213 15.00 14.14 17.78
N LEU A 214 15.11 15.12 18.66
CA LEU A 214 16.38 15.82 18.90
C LEU A 214 17.38 14.99 19.74
N THR A 215 16.89 14.08 20.59
CA THR A 215 17.74 13.33 21.55
C THR A 215 17.81 11.83 21.27
N GLY A 216 16.93 11.30 20.44
CA GLY A 216 16.84 9.89 20.11
C GLY A 216 17.85 9.44 19.06
N ASN A 217 17.89 8.13 18.83
CA ASN A 217 18.70 7.53 17.78
C ASN A 217 17.88 7.42 16.48
N PRO A 218 18.45 7.79 15.32
CA PRO A 218 17.83 7.57 14.02
C PRO A 218 17.39 6.12 13.80
N GLU A 219 16.30 5.95 13.05
CA GLU A 219 15.80 4.66 12.62
C GLU A 219 16.80 3.96 11.67
N PRO A 220 16.86 2.62 11.65
CA PRO A 220 17.70 1.89 10.71
C PRO A 220 17.25 2.12 9.26
N ILE A 221 18.20 2.14 8.33
CA ILE A 221 17.90 2.23 6.90
C ILE A 221 17.32 0.90 6.43
N HIS A 222 16.16 0.92 5.80
CA HIS A 222 15.51 -0.26 5.21
C HIS A 222 15.66 -0.27 3.68
N SER A 223 16.02 -1.43 3.13
CA SER A 223 16.16 -1.61 1.69
C SER A 223 14.83 -1.42 0.97
N GLN A 224 14.83 -0.64 -0.12
CA GLN A 224 13.70 -0.48 -1.05
C GLN A 224 13.92 -1.28 -2.35
N PHE A 225 14.80 -2.29 -2.31
CA PHE A 225 15.13 -3.09 -3.49
C PHE A 225 13.91 -3.90 -3.95
N VAL A 226 13.49 -3.68 -5.20
CA VAL A 226 12.41 -4.38 -5.87
C VAL A 226 12.94 -5.00 -7.15
N ILE A 227 12.51 -6.23 -7.42
CA ILE A 227 12.82 -6.94 -8.66
C ILE A 227 11.77 -6.54 -9.68
N SER A 228 12.18 -5.90 -10.78
CA SER A 228 11.29 -5.48 -11.87
C SER A 228 11.59 -6.25 -13.15
N TYR A 229 10.61 -6.33 -14.07
CA TYR A 229 10.78 -7.01 -15.36
C TYR A 229 11.98 -6.52 -16.18
N PRO A 230 12.25 -5.20 -16.32
CA PRO A 230 13.40 -4.72 -17.08
C PRO A 230 14.71 -5.11 -16.42
N MET A 231 14.76 -5.16 -15.08
CA MET A 231 15.94 -5.62 -14.36
C MET A 231 16.23 -7.10 -14.65
N VAL A 232 15.20 -7.95 -14.64
CA VAL A 232 15.34 -9.38 -14.95
C VAL A 232 15.90 -9.58 -16.35
N LEU A 233 15.33 -8.91 -17.36
CA LEU A 233 15.80 -8.99 -18.74
C LEU A 233 17.25 -8.51 -18.89
N ASN A 234 17.61 -7.38 -18.26
CA ASN A 234 18.98 -6.86 -18.32
C ASN A 234 19.98 -7.78 -17.58
N LEU A 235 19.59 -8.38 -16.46
CA LEU A 235 20.44 -9.34 -15.73
C LEU A 235 20.67 -10.62 -16.54
N LEU A 236 19.62 -11.20 -17.12
CA LEU A 236 19.72 -12.41 -17.96
C LEU A 236 20.52 -12.17 -19.24
N LYS A 237 20.51 -10.94 -19.77
CA LYS A 237 21.35 -10.56 -20.91
C LYS A 237 22.84 -10.54 -20.55
N ALA A 238 23.18 -10.09 -19.35
CA ALA A 238 24.56 -9.83 -18.94
C ALA A 238 25.22 -11.00 -18.19
N HIS A 239 24.43 -11.85 -17.53
CA HIS A 239 24.93 -12.81 -16.54
C HIS A 239 24.22 -14.17 -16.64
N THR A 240 24.89 -15.22 -16.17
CA THR A 240 24.28 -16.55 -16.00
C THR A 240 23.39 -16.58 -14.75
N LEU A 241 22.46 -17.52 -14.67
CA LEU A 241 21.54 -17.67 -13.53
C LEU A 241 22.26 -17.80 -12.18
N ASP A 242 23.34 -18.58 -12.13
CA ASP A 242 24.13 -18.76 -10.89
C ASP A 242 24.79 -17.46 -10.44
N HIS A 243 25.29 -16.67 -11.40
CA HIS A 243 25.89 -15.37 -11.11
C HIS A 243 24.83 -14.37 -10.63
N ILE A 244 23.64 -14.36 -11.24
CA ILE A 244 22.52 -13.51 -10.82
C ILE A 244 22.09 -13.84 -9.39
N LYS A 245 21.97 -15.13 -9.06
CA LYS A 245 21.67 -15.56 -7.69
C LYS A 245 22.68 -15.00 -6.69
N SER A 246 23.98 -15.07 -7.01
CA SER A 246 25.03 -14.49 -6.17
C SER A 246 24.92 -12.96 -6.03
N ILE A 247 24.53 -12.25 -7.10
CA ILE A 247 24.28 -10.80 -7.04
C ILE A 247 23.13 -10.49 -6.06
N LEU A 248 22.01 -11.20 -6.18
CA LEU A 248 20.85 -11.01 -5.30
C LEU A 248 21.20 -11.34 -3.84
N GLU A 249 22.01 -12.38 -3.62
CA GLU A 249 22.47 -12.78 -2.29
C GLU A 249 23.32 -11.71 -1.59
N LYS A 250 24.03 -10.89 -2.37
CA LYS A 250 24.85 -9.77 -1.88
C LYS A 250 24.08 -8.45 -1.74
N SER A 251 22.79 -8.42 -2.06
CA SER A 251 21.97 -7.22 -1.97
C SER A 251 21.74 -6.80 -0.51
N PHE A 252 21.56 -5.48 -0.27
CA PHE A 252 21.21 -4.98 1.05
C PHE A 252 19.85 -5.51 1.55
N ALA A 253 18.91 -5.78 0.64
CA ALA A 253 17.65 -6.45 1.01
C ALA A 253 17.92 -7.86 1.54
N GLN A 254 18.76 -8.65 0.86
CA GLN A 254 19.10 -9.98 1.34
C GLN A 254 19.84 -9.94 2.68
N PHE A 255 20.76 -8.98 2.86
CA PHE A 255 21.43 -8.79 4.15
C PHE A 255 20.43 -8.62 5.31
N GLN A 256 19.38 -7.80 5.11
CA GLN A 256 18.33 -7.59 6.11
C GLN A 256 17.46 -8.83 6.33
N LEU A 257 17.11 -9.56 5.27
CA LEU A 257 16.39 -10.83 5.38
C LEU A 257 17.22 -11.88 6.14
N ASN A 258 18.53 -11.94 5.89
CA ASN A 258 19.43 -12.84 6.60
C ASN A 258 19.52 -12.49 8.10
N GLN A 259 19.56 -11.20 8.46
CA GLN A 259 19.53 -10.78 9.86
C GLN A 259 18.22 -11.20 10.56
N GLN A 260 17.08 -11.07 9.89
CA GLN A 260 15.79 -11.55 10.40
C GLN A 260 15.78 -13.08 10.56
N ALA A 261 16.35 -13.81 9.59
CA ALA A 261 16.48 -15.25 9.65
C ALA A 261 17.34 -15.69 10.84
N THR A 262 18.46 -15.03 11.13
CA THR A 262 19.31 -15.33 12.29
C THR A 262 18.57 -15.15 13.62
N ALA A 263 17.75 -14.11 13.76
CA ALA A 263 16.92 -13.94 14.96
C ALA A 263 15.84 -15.03 15.12
N LEU A 264 15.40 -15.66 14.03
CA LEU A 264 14.52 -16.83 14.07
C LEU A 264 15.28 -18.13 14.35
N GLU A 265 16.54 -18.24 13.91
CA GLU A 265 17.42 -19.38 14.22
C GLU A 265 17.69 -19.48 15.73
N GLU A 266 17.93 -18.37 16.42
CA GLU A 266 18.07 -18.36 17.90
C GLU A 266 16.81 -18.89 18.60
N LYS A 267 15.62 -18.57 18.07
CA LYS A 267 14.35 -19.13 18.56
C LYS A 267 14.22 -20.61 18.22
N LEU A 268 14.65 -21.02 17.03
CA LEU A 268 14.65 -22.41 16.61
C LEU A 268 15.52 -23.25 17.54
N GLU A 269 16.74 -22.80 17.85
CA GLU A 269 17.65 -23.45 18.81
C GLU A 269 17.00 -23.60 20.19
N THR A 270 16.27 -22.57 20.64
CA THR A 270 15.52 -22.63 21.91
C THR A 270 14.42 -23.70 21.88
N VAL A 271 13.68 -23.79 20.77
CA VAL A 271 12.63 -24.81 20.59
C VAL A 271 13.25 -26.22 20.46
N GLU A 272 14.38 -26.34 19.77
CA GLU A 272 15.14 -27.59 19.65
C GLU A 272 15.64 -28.09 21.01
N ALA A 273 16.17 -27.19 21.85
CA ALA A 273 16.57 -27.53 23.22
C ALA A 273 15.37 -28.00 24.07
N GLN A 274 14.20 -27.38 23.91
CA GLN A 274 12.97 -27.82 24.59
C GLN A 274 12.47 -29.17 24.06
N LEU A 275 12.63 -29.46 22.77
CA LEU A 275 12.32 -30.75 22.17
C LEU A 275 13.28 -31.84 22.66
N ALA A 276 14.57 -31.53 22.75
CA ALA A 276 15.60 -32.45 23.24
C ALA A 276 15.36 -32.87 24.71
N ALA A 277 14.75 -32.00 25.53
CA ALA A 277 14.39 -32.30 26.92
C ALA A 277 13.40 -33.48 27.07
N PHE A 278 12.62 -33.82 26.03
CA PHE A 278 11.74 -34.99 26.08
C PHE A 278 12.47 -36.33 25.89
N GLY A 279 13.73 -36.28 25.44
CA GLY A 279 14.62 -37.44 25.27
C GLY A 279 14.16 -38.44 24.19
N PRO A 280 15.07 -39.35 23.76
CA PRO A 280 14.69 -40.45 22.90
C PRO A 280 13.77 -41.42 23.65
N ARG A 281 12.81 -42.00 22.92
CA ARG A 281 11.91 -43.05 23.42
C ARG A 281 12.23 -44.36 22.67
N PRO A 282 11.76 -45.51 23.16
CA PRO A 282 11.97 -46.80 22.46
C PRO A 282 11.41 -46.79 21.03
N CYS A 283 10.40 -45.96 20.79
CA CYS A 283 9.90 -45.65 19.46
C CYS A 283 10.77 -44.59 18.77
N ALA A 284 11.18 -44.85 17.53
CA ALA A 284 12.05 -44.00 16.73
C ALA A 284 11.55 -42.53 16.63
N ASP A 285 10.26 -42.33 16.35
CA ASP A 285 9.62 -41.00 16.35
C ASP A 285 8.32 -41.04 17.15
N TRP A 286 8.46 -40.99 18.47
CA TRP A 286 7.32 -41.12 19.40
C TRP A 286 6.27 -40.02 19.20
N ILE A 287 6.65 -38.81 18.77
CA ILE A 287 5.74 -37.69 18.58
C ILE A 287 4.83 -37.97 17.37
N THR A 288 5.43 -38.36 16.25
CA THR A 288 4.68 -38.70 15.02
C THR A 288 3.85 -39.96 15.24
N GLN A 289 4.42 -41.00 15.84
CA GLN A 289 3.68 -42.22 16.15
C GLN A 289 2.51 -41.93 17.10
N TRP A 290 2.68 -41.13 18.15
CA TRP A 290 1.56 -40.77 19.02
C TRP A 290 0.50 -39.91 18.32
N HIS A 291 0.91 -39.04 17.40
CA HIS A 291 -0.02 -38.26 16.57
C HIS A 291 -0.95 -39.19 15.78
N TRP A 292 -0.39 -40.16 15.07
CA TRP A 292 -1.14 -41.18 14.34
C TRP A 292 -2.02 -42.04 15.25
N PHE A 293 -1.55 -42.36 16.46
CA PHE A 293 -2.32 -43.12 17.44
C PHE A 293 -3.59 -42.35 17.86
N ASN A 294 -3.42 -41.06 18.19
CA ASN A 294 -4.53 -40.19 18.54
C ASN A 294 -5.51 -40.05 17.36
N LEU A 295 -5.02 -39.87 16.13
CA LEU A 295 -5.85 -39.83 14.93
C LEU A 295 -6.65 -41.13 14.79
N ALA A 296 -5.99 -42.29 14.81
CA ALA A 296 -6.64 -43.60 14.72
C ALA A 296 -7.68 -43.84 15.83
N GLN A 297 -7.41 -43.41 17.07
CA GLN A 297 -8.42 -43.45 18.15
C GLN A 297 -9.61 -42.53 17.91
N THR A 298 -9.36 -41.32 17.39
CA THR A 298 -10.45 -40.39 17.05
C THR A 298 -11.29 -40.84 15.87
N HIS A 299 -10.74 -41.65 14.95
CA HIS A 299 -11.46 -42.24 13.81
C HIS A 299 -12.18 -43.55 14.16
N ARG A 300 -11.73 -44.30 15.18
CA ARG A 300 -12.47 -45.45 15.75
C ARG A 300 -13.72 -45.04 16.53
N ARG A 301 -13.78 -43.79 16.97
CA ARG A 301 -15.04 -43.19 17.41
C ARG A 301 -15.81 -42.80 16.15
N PRO A 302 -17.03 -43.30 15.89
CA PRO A 302 -17.84 -42.76 14.81
C PRO A 302 -18.03 -41.28 15.10
N ARG A 303 -17.29 -40.44 14.37
CA ARG A 303 -17.62 -39.02 14.30
C ARG A 303 -19.01 -39.01 13.68
N HIS A 304 -20.02 -38.63 14.45
CA HIS A 304 -21.11 -37.89 13.83
C HIS A 304 -20.45 -36.67 13.20
N ALA A 305 -20.09 -36.79 11.92
CA ALA A 305 -19.52 -35.72 11.15
C ALA A 305 -20.57 -34.62 11.12
N ILE A 306 -20.42 -33.62 11.99
CA ILE A 306 -20.99 -32.31 11.76
C ILE A 306 -20.23 -31.81 10.53
N CYS A 307 -20.81 -32.07 9.36
CA CYS A 307 -20.32 -31.58 8.08
C CYS A 307 -20.33 -30.05 8.14
N GLN A 308 -19.14 -29.44 8.32
CA GLN A 308 -19.00 -28.00 8.39
C GLN A 308 -18.82 -27.35 7.02
N ASP A 309 -18.58 -28.13 5.96
CA ASP A 309 -18.48 -27.63 4.59
C ASP A 309 -19.44 -28.39 3.67
N ALA A 310 -20.66 -27.87 3.56
CA ALA A 310 -21.63 -28.30 2.55
C ALA A 310 -21.30 -27.65 1.21
N PRO A 311 -21.09 -28.47 0.17
CA PRO A 311 -22.09 -28.52 -0.90
C PRO A 311 -22.62 -29.97 -1.09
N PRO A 312 -23.87 -30.15 -1.55
CA PRO A 312 -24.57 -29.27 -2.46
C PRO A 312 -25.95 -28.88 -1.92
N ILE A 313 -26.04 -27.73 -1.25
CA ILE A 313 -27.34 -27.07 -1.00
C ILE A 313 -28.13 -27.00 -2.32
N LEU A 314 -27.45 -26.72 -3.44
CA LEU A 314 -28.04 -26.69 -4.79
C LEU A 314 -28.71 -28.01 -5.21
N ALA A 315 -28.11 -29.17 -4.95
CA ALA A 315 -28.70 -30.47 -5.31
C ALA A 315 -29.88 -30.84 -4.43
N ARG A 316 -29.95 -30.32 -3.20
CA ARG A 316 -31.06 -30.54 -2.27
C ARG A 316 -32.26 -29.65 -2.56
N LEU A 317 -32.04 -28.48 -3.15
CA LEU A 317 -33.10 -27.48 -3.40
C LEU A 317 -34.33 -28.03 -4.14
N PRO A 318 -34.22 -28.84 -5.22
CA PRO A 318 -35.38 -29.36 -5.95
C PRO A 318 -36.32 -30.20 -5.09
N PHE A 319 -35.80 -30.89 -4.07
CA PHE A 319 -36.56 -31.83 -3.23
C PHE A 319 -37.24 -31.16 -2.03
N LEU A 320 -36.92 -29.89 -1.75
CA LEU A 320 -37.51 -29.10 -0.67
C LEU A 320 -38.80 -28.40 -1.12
N THR A 321 -39.80 -29.21 -1.49
CA THR A 321 -41.12 -28.75 -1.91
C THR A 321 -42.06 -28.56 -0.71
N PRO A 322 -43.06 -27.64 -0.79
CA PRO A 322 -44.12 -27.56 0.22
C PRO A 322 -44.75 -28.94 0.47
N GLY A 323 -44.98 -29.28 1.75
CA GLY A 323 -45.49 -30.58 2.21
C GLY A 323 -44.41 -31.61 2.55
N ARG A 324 -43.16 -31.45 2.10
CA ARG A 324 -42.06 -32.40 2.36
C ARG A 324 -41.62 -32.38 3.82
N VAL A 325 -41.41 -33.55 4.42
CA VAL A 325 -40.82 -33.70 5.76
C VAL A 325 -39.29 -33.61 5.68
N VAL A 326 -38.72 -32.79 6.56
CA VAL A 326 -37.29 -32.52 6.65
C VAL A 326 -36.78 -32.65 8.07
N GLY A 327 -35.52 -33.07 8.20
CA GLY A 327 -34.76 -33.07 9.45
C GLY A 327 -34.13 -31.70 9.70
N LEU A 328 -34.21 -31.23 10.95
CA LEU A 328 -33.58 -30.02 11.44
C LEU A 328 -32.78 -30.35 12.72
N PRO A 329 -31.86 -29.47 13.16
CA PRO A 329 -31.05 -29.72 14.36
C PRO A 329 -31.88 -29.90 15.64
N LYS A 330 -33.10 -29.37 15.67
CA LYS A 330 -34.05 -29.44 16.80
C LYS A 330 -35.29 -30.27 16.45
N GLY A 331 -35.10 -31.40 15.77
CA GLY A 331 -36.17 -32.35 15.43
C GLY A 331 -36.63 -32.28 13.97
N ARG A 332 -37.81 -32.82 13.67
CA ARG A 332 -38.37 -32.84 12.31
C ARG A 332 -39.35 -31.70 12.08
N GLY A 333 -39.61 -31.38 10.82
CA GLY A 333 -40.64 -30.41 10.43
C GLY A 333 -41.07 -30.58 8.98
N VAL A 334 -42.16 -29.89 8.61
CA VAL A 334 -42.75 -29.93 7.27
C VAL A 334 -42.58 -28.59 6.59
N VAL A 335 -42.05 -28.61 5.36
CA VAL A 335 -41.83 -27.40 4.57
C VAL A 335 -43.18 -26.79 4.17
N LEU A 336 -43.40 -25.52 4.52
CA LEU A 336 -44.59 -24.75 4.10
C LEU A 336 -44.28 -23.90 2.87
N ARG A 337 -43.07 -23.31 2.82
CA ARG A 337 -42.66 -22.44 1.70
C ARG A 337 -41.14 -22.40 1.56
N ARG A 338 -40.66 -22.29 0.32
CA ARG A 338 -39.27 -21.95 -0.03
C ARG A 338 -39.22 -20.52 -0.58
N TYR A 339 -38.27 -19.71 -0.14
CA TYR A 339 -38.07 -18.34 -0.63
C TYR A 339 -36.58 -17.95 -0.61
N ARG A 340 -36.22 -16.80 -1.19
CA ARG A 340 -34.87 -16.23 -1.10
C ARG A 340 -34.94 -14.89 -0.37
N SER A 341 -34.09 -14.69 0.63
CA SER A 341 -34.04 -13.42 1.37
C SER A 341 -33.29 -12.36 0.56
N ARG A 342 -33.82 -11.13 0.51
CA ARG A 342 -33.18 -9.97 -0.16
C ARG A 342 -31.90 -9.51 0.53
N SER A 343 -31.72 -9.76 1.82
CA SER A 343 -30.58 -9.26 2.60
C SER A 343 -29.37 -10.19 2.66
N GLN A 344 -29.53 -11.49 2.36
CA GLN A 344 -28.48 -12.50 2.57
C GLN A 344 -28.14 -13.33 1.31
N HIS A 345 -28.81 -13.11 0.17
CA HIS A 345 -28.65 -13.89 -1.07
C HIS A 345 -28.72 -15.44 -0.90
N ARG A 346 -29.27 -15.94 0.21
CA ARG A 346 -29.38 -17.36 0.56
C ARG A 346 -30.83 -17.87 0.45
N ALA A 347 -30.97 -19.15 0.14
CA ALA A 347 -32.28 -19.83 0.11
C ALA A 347 -32.77 -20.14 1.53
N MET A 348 -34.04 -19.85 1.79
CA MET A 348 -34.72 -19.96 3.08
C MET A 348 -35.96 -20.86 2.98
N LEU A 349 -36.33 -21.49 4.08
CA LEU A 349 -37.54 -22.29 4.25
C LEU A 349 -38.38 -21.76 5.41
N THR A 350 -39.69 -21.71 5.21
CA THR A 350 -40.68 -21.64 6.29
C THR A 350 -41.14 -23.06 6.59
N VAL A 351 -40.97 -23.53 7.83
CA VAL A 351 -41.19 -24.92 8.25
C VAL A 351 -42.10 -24.95 9.47
N LEU A 352 -43.08 -25.87 9.50
CA LEU A 352 -43.84 -26.22 10.70
C LEU A 352 -43.09 -27.32 11.45
N ASN A 353 -42.59 -27.04 12.65
CA ASN A 353 -41.86 -28.03 13.44
C ASN A 353 -42.80 -28.98 14.21
N THR A 354 -42.21 -30.04 14.78
CA THR A 354 -42.89 -31.00 15.68
C THR A 354 -43.46 -30.41 16.97
N GLN A 355 -43.08 -29.18 17.32
CA GLN A 355 -43.63 -28.41 18.44
C GLN A 355 -44.76 -27.45 17.99
N GLU A 356 -45.28 -27.63 16.77
CA GLU A 356 -46.34 -26.84 16.15
C GLU A 356 -46.04 -25.34 15.98
N ARG A 357 -44.75 -24.98 15.96
CA ARG A 357 -44.30 -23.62 15.69
C ARG A 357 -43.83 -23.50 14.26
N ILE A 358 -44.22 -22.40 13.62
CA ILE A 358 -43.72 -22.02 12.31
C ILE A 358 -42.41 -21.27 12.50
N ILE A 359 -41.34 -21.81 11.94
CA ILE A 359 -40.00 -21.23 12.00
C ILE A 359 -39.46 -20.97 10.60
N GLU A 360 -38.62 -19.94 10.48
CA GLU A 360 -37.88 -19.66 9.26
C GLU A 360 -36.41 -20.06 9.46
N CYS A 361 -35.87 -20.87 8.55
CA CYS A 361 -34.50 -21.35 8.64
C CYS A 361 -33.80 -21.34 7.27
N PRO A 362 -32.48 -21.11 7.21
CA PRO A 362 -31.69 -21.31 6.00
C PRO A 362 -31.73 -22.76 5.55
N VAL A 363 -31.77 -23.01 4.23
CA VAL A 363 -31.72 -24.37 3.67
C VAL A 363 -30.49 -25.17 4.14
N ALA A 364 -29.39 -24.48 4.44
CA ALA A 364 -28.17 -25.08 4.98
C ALA A 364 -28.39 -25.82 6.32
N GLN A 365 -29.44 -25.51 7.07
CA GLN A 365 -29.76 -26.16 8.35
C GLN A 365 -30.55 -27.46 8.18
N VAL A 366 -30.99 -27.82 6.97
CA VAL A 366 -31.65 -29.09 6.72
C VAL A 366 -30.63 -30.22 6.79
N THR A 367 -30.78 -31.08 7.79
CA THR A 367 -29.88 -32.21 8.01
C THR A 367 -30.22 -33.37 7.09
N GLU A 368 -31.50 -33.66 6.91
CA GLU A 368 -32.03 -34.80 6.14
C GLU A 368 -33.32 -34.41 5.41
N ILE A 369 -33.58 -35.05 4.26
CA ILE A 369 -34.87 -34.97 3.55
C ILE A 369 -35.47 -36.36 3.61
N TYR A 370 -36.71 -36.47 4.09
CA TYR A 370 -37.40 -37.76 4.16
C TYR A 370 -38.28 -37.96 2.92
N ASP A 371 -38.43 -39.20 2.47
CA ASP A 371 -39.39 -39.53 1.42
C ASP A 371 -40.82 -39.62 1.98
N HIS A 372 -41.25 -38.54 2.63
CA HIS A 372 -42.58 -38.39 3.18
C HIS A 372 -43.09 -36.97 2.91
N THR A 373 -44.29 -36.88 2.35
CA THR A 373 -44.94 -35.62 1.99
C THR A 373 -46.35 -35.60 2.56
N LEU A 374 -46.65 -34.57 3.33
CA LEU A 374 -47.99 -34.28 3.82
C LEU A 374 -48.73 -33.38 2.83
N ASN A 375 -50.04 -33.57 2.73
CA ASN A 375 -50.86 -32.80 1.81
C ASN A 375 -51.07 -31.38 2.35
N ILE A 376 -50.61 -30.38 1.59
CA ILE A 376 -50.73 -28.96 1.90
C ILE A 376 -51.57 -28.26 0.83
N GLU A 377 -52.56 -27.50 1.26
CA GLU A 377 -53.27 -26.56 0.38
C GLU A 377 -52.58 -25.19 0.48
N PRO A 378 -51.76 -24.79 -0.52
CA PRO A 378 -50.92 -23.61 -0.40
C PRO A 378 -51.75 -22.32 -0.46
N ALA A 379 -51.37 -21.32 0.35
CA ALA A 379 -51.96 -19.98 0.36
C ALA A 379 -50.88 -18.92 0.08
N ARG A 380 -51.27 -17.79 -0.52
CA ARG A 380 -50.35 -16.66 -0.83
C ARG A 380 -50.07 -15.75 0.36
N VAL A 381 -50.66 -16.02 1.53
CA VAL A 381 -50.50 -15.24 2.75
C VAL A 381 -49.95 -16.17 3.84
N PHE A 382 -49.11 -15.64 4.73
CA PHE A 382 -48.66 -16.34 5.94
C PHE A 382 -49.89 -16.94 6.66
N PRO A 383 -49.90 -18.24 7.01
CA PRO A 383 -48.78 -19.17 7.19
C PRO A 383 -48.39 -20.00 5.94
N TRP A 384 -48.81 -19.56 4.74
CA TRP A 384 -48.56 -20.20 3.43
C TRP A 384 -49.38 -21.47 3.17
N CYS A 385 -50.38 -21.75 4.01
CA CYS A 385 -51.40 -22.77 3.80
C CYS A 385 -52.78 -22.30 4.33
N THR A 386 -53.87 -22.96 3.90
CA THR A 386 -55.21 -22.66 4.41
C THR A 386 -55.32 -22.97 5.92
N PRO A 387 -56.19 -22.27 6.68
CA PRO A 387 -56.35 -22.53 8.12
C PRO A 387 -56.75 -23.99 8.43
N LYS A 388 -57.58 -24.59 7.56
CA LYS A 388 -57.96 -26.01 7.64
C LYS A 388 -56.75 -26.93 7.39
N SER A 389 -55.93 -26.61 6.40
CA SER A 389 -54.69 -27.35 6.11
C SER A 389 -53.67 -27.22 7.24
N LEU A 390 -53.56 -26.06 7.90
CA LEU A 390 -52.63 -25.88 9.02
C LEU A 390 -53.02 -26.74 10.23
N GLN A 391 -54.30 -26.75 10.61
CA GLN A 391 -54.79 -27.57 11.72
C GLN A 391 -54.60 -29.07 11.46
N ARG A 392 -54.77 -29.50 10.20
CA ARG A 392 -54.46 -30.88 9.78
C ARG A 392 -52.96 -31.18 9.91
N LEU A 393 -52.11 -30.30 9.39
CA LEU A 393 -50.66 -30.46 9.45
C LEU A 393 -50.12 -30.48 10.89
N MET A 394 -50.64 -29.66 11.81
CA MET A 394 -50.21 -29.67 13.22
C MET A 394 -50.42 -31.04 13.89
N ARG A 395 -51.55 -31.70 13.59
CA ARG A 395 -51.84 -33.06 14.07
C ARG A 395 -50.97 -34.11 13.39
N GLU A 396 -50.89 -34.09 12.06
CA GLU A 396 -50.09 -35.07 11.29
C GLU A 396 -48.59 -34.98 11.60
N VAL A 397 -48.08 -33.77 11.87
CA VAL A 397 -46.68 -33.54 12.25
C VAL A 397 -46.36 -34.10 13.64
N ARG A 398 -47.31 -34.09 14.59
CA ARG A 398 -47.15 -34.75 15.89
C ARG A 398 -47.14 -36.26 15.77
N GLU A 399 -47.90 -36.81 14.83
CA GLU A 399 -48.07 -38.25 14.59
C GLU A 399 -47.05 -38.84 13.60
N LEU A 400 -46.00 -38.08 13.23
CA LEU A 400 -44.98 -38.57 12.30
C LEU A 400 -44.32 -39.87 12.81
N PRO A 401 -44.18 -40.90 11.95
CA PRO A 401 -43.54 -42.15 12.31
C PRO A 401 -42.13 -41.96 12.87
N GLN A 402 -41.73 -42.77 13.85
CA GLN A 402 -40.37 -42.71 14.42
C GLN A 402 -39.30 -43.06 13.38
N HIS A 403 -39.57 -44.04 12.50
CA HIS A 403 -38.75 -44.37 11.35
C HIS A 403 -39.36 -43.84 10.05
N LEU A 404 -38.66 -42.91 9.41
CA LEU A 404 -38.95 -42.44 8.06
C LEU A 404 -37.76 -42.78 7.17
N GLN A 405 -38.00 -43.28 5.96
CA GLN A 405 -36.94 -43.49 4.98
C GLN A 405 -36.41 -42.13 4.48
N GLY A 406 -35.09 -42.00 4.47
CA GLY A 406 -34.41 -40.86 3.87
C GLY A 406 -34.56 -40.88 2.35
N PHE A 407 -34.65 -39.70 1.75
CA PHE A 407 -34.68 -39.54 0.30
C PHE A 407 -33.28 -39.86 -0.27
N PRO A 408 -33.14 -40.79 -1.23
CA PRO A 408 -31.83 -41.12 -1.80
C PRO A 408 -31.35 -39.95 -2.65
N LEU A 409 -30.40 -39.17 -2.12
CA LEU A 409 -29.69 -38.14 -2.89
C LEU A 409 -28.48 -38.80 -3.56
N PRO A 410 -28.16 -38.46 -4.83
CA PRO A 410 -26.93 -38.93 -5.47
C PRO A 410 -25.72 -38.47 -4.65
N GLU A 411 -24.86 -39.41 -4.25
CA GLU A 411 -23.56 -39.10 -3.64
C GLU A 411 -22.62 -38.60 -4.74
N ASP A 412 -22.14 -37.36 -4.62
CA ASP A 412 -21.13 -36.82 -5.51
C ASP A 412 -19.77 -37.38 -5.06
N THR A 413 -19.12 -38.16 -5.92
CA THR A 413 -17.80 -38.78 -5.71
C THR A 413 -16.67 -37.76 -5.90
N GLY A 414 -16.84 -36.57 -5.31
CA GLY A 414 -15.90 -35.45 -5.37
C GLY A 414 -15.05 -35.30 -4.11
N ASN A 415 -14.84 -36.38 -3.37
CA ASN A 415 -13.83 -36.36 -2.31
C ASN A 415 -12.52 -36.83 -2.95
N ASP A 416 -11.63 -35.88 -3.23
CA ASP A 416 -10.19 -36.12 -3.12
C ASP A 416 -9.92 -36.53 -1.66
N SER A 417 -10.33 -37.75 -1.31
CA SER A 417 -9.70 -38.50 -0.27
C SER A 417 -8.23 -38.51 -0.64
N VAL A 418 -7.45 -37.70 0.08
CA VAL A 418 -6.05 -37.96 0.34
C VAL A 418 -5.93 -39.47 0.44
N MET A 419 -5.29 -40.06 -0.56
CA MET A 419 -5.02 -41.49 -0.59
C MET A 419 -4.13 -41.73 0.62
N LEU A 420 -4.75 -42.09 1.76
CA LEU A 420 -4.03 -42.56 2.91
C LEU A 420 -3.42 -43.89 2.49
N PRO A 421 -2.11 -44.11 2.70
CA PRO A 421 -1.56 -45.44 2.56
C PRO A 421 -2.43 -46.42 3.35
N GLU A 422 -2.63 -47.62 2.82
CA GLU A 422 -3.26 -48.76 3.49
C GLU A 422 -2.88 -48.81 4.98
N PRO A 423 -3.76 -49.30 5.86
CA PRO A 423 -3.41 -49.39 7.27
C PRO A 423 -2.11 -50.20 7.36
N LEU A 424 -1.03 -49.53 7.76
CA LEU A 424 0.17 -50.14 8.31
C LEU A 424 -0.26 -50.81 9.61
N THR A 425 -1.04 -51.88 9.51
CA THR A 425 -1.65 -52.60 10.63
C THR A 425 -0.62 -53.39 11.41
N ASP A 426 0.54 -53.65 10.81
CA ASP A 426 1.62 -54.43 11.43
C ASP A 426 2.77 -53.56 11.99
N GLU A 427 2.78 -52.25 11.76
CA GLU A 427 3.86 -51.34 12.24
C GLU A 427 3.44 -50.37 13.35
N PHE A 428 2.34 -50.64 14.05
CA PHE A 428 1.87 -49.74 15.12
C PHE A 428 2.14 -50.30 16.53
N PRO A 429 3.38 -50.18 17.08
CA PRO A 429 3.77 -50.77 18.35
C PRO A 429 3.27 -50.02 19.60
N CYS A 430 2.64 -48.85 19.42
CA CYS A 430 2.21 -47.99 20.54
C CYS A 430 1.21 -48.63 21.54
N PRO A 431 0.29 -49.54 21.16
CA PRO A 431 -0.63 -50.19 22.09
C PRO A 431 0.08 -51.09 23.12
N MET A 432 1.26 -51.62 22.78
CA MET A 432 2.08 -52.47 23.66
C MET A 432 3.35 -51.75 24.17
N CYS A 433 3.50 -50.45 23.90
CA CYS A 433 4.71 -49.72 24.24
C CYS A 433 4.71 -49.33 25.74
N PRO A 434 5.79 -49.65 26.50
CA PRO A 434 5.89 -49.32 27.92
C PRO A 434 5.92 -47.81 28.20
N SER A 435 6.23 -46.97 27.19
CA SER A 435 6.30 -45.51 27.32
C SER A 435 4.94 -44.81 27.14
N GLN A 436 3.83 -45.54 26.95
CA GLN A 436 2.51 -44.97 26.65
C GLN A 436 2.04 -43.86 27.63
N PRO A 437 2.18 -43.97 28.97
CA PRO A 437 1.74 -42.94 29.90
C PRO A 437 2.55 -41.64 29.78
N ALA A 438 3.87 -41.78 29.57
CA ALA A 438 4.78 -40.66 29.37
C ALA A 438 4.47 -39.93 28.05
N CYS A 439 4.30 -40.68 26.96
CA CYS A 439 3.93 -40.13 25.67
C CYS A 439 2.59 -39.38 25.74
N ARG A 440 1.57 -39.91 26.42
CA ARG A 440 0.28 -39.22 26.60
C ARG A 440 0.42 -37.86 27.28
N LYS A 441 1.23 -37.79 28.34
CA LYS A 441 1.46 -36.58 29.13
C LYS A 441 2.22 -35.53 28.32
N ASP A 442 3.29 -35.95 27.64
CA ASP A 442 4.23 -35.04 27.00
C ASP A 442 3.79 -34.63 25.59
N TYR A 443 2.98 -35.45 24.91
CA TYR A 443 2.63 -35.30 23.50
C TYR A 443 2.06 -33.92 23.16
N THR A 444 1.13 -33.38 23.94
CA THR A 444 0.48 -32.11 23.60
C THR A 444 1.48 -30.96 23.52
N LYS A 445 2.48 -30.95 24.42
CA LYS A 445 3.55 -29.96 24.43
C LYS A 445 4.58 -30.26 23.33
N ALA A 446 5.04 -31.50 23.22
CA ALA A 446 6.02 -31.91 22.22
C ALA A 446 5.51 -31.74 20.77
N TRP A 447 4.23 -32.03 20.52
CA TRP A 447 3.59 -31.82 19.23
C TRP A 447 3.54 -30.34 18.86
N ARG A 448 3.17 -29.46 19.80
CA ARG A 448 3.19 -28.00 19.56
C ARG A 448 4.58 -27.49 19.24
N LEU A 449 5.58 -27.90 20.01
CA LEU A 449 6.98 -27.53 19.77
C LEU A 449 7.48 -28.07 18.43
N ARG A 450 7.10 -29.29 18.04
CA ARG A 450 7.44 -29.84 16.73
C ARG A 450 6.79 -29.07 15.59
N GLN A 451 5.53 -28.65 15.75
CA GLN A 451 4.86 -27.78 14.78
C GLN A 451 5.55 -26.42 14.69
N GLU A 452 5.87 -25.80 15.83
CA GLU A 452 6.62 -24.54 15.88
C GLU A 452 8.00 -24.66 15.23
N HIS A 453 8.75 -25.74 15.51
CA HIS A 453 10.02 -26.06 14.87
C HIS A 453 9.90 -26.15 13.35
N GLN A 454 8.91 -26.90 12.85
CA GLN A 454 8.65 -27.02 11.41
C GLN A 454 8.25 -25.70 10.77
N GLN A 455 7.44 -24.88 11.47
CA GLN A 455 7.04 -23.56 10.97
C GLN A 455 8.25 -22.61 10.91
N LEU A 456 9.03 -22.51 11.99
CA LEU A 456 10.24 -21.68 12.04
C LEU A 456 11.23 -22.08 10.95
N THR A 457 11.49 -23.38 10.79
CA THR A 457 12.38 -23.91 9.74
C THR A 457 11.91 -23.50 8.35
N LYS A 458 10.61 -23.68 8.05
CA LYS A 458 10.01 -23.27 6.78
C LYS A 458 10.11 -21.75 6.58
N THR A 459 9.82 -20.96 7.60
CA THR A 459 9.90 -19.50 7.54
C THR A 459 11.33 -19.02 7.30
N ILE A 460 12.34 -19.58 7.97
CA ILE A 460 13.76 -19.25 7.78
C ILE A 460 14.17 -19.52 6.32
N HIS A 461 13.85 -20.72 5.80
CA HIS A 461 14.15 -21.04 4.40
C HIS A 461 13.41 -20.13 3.41
N ALA A 462 12.14 -19.81 3.68
CA ALA A 462 11.34 -18.92 2.84
C ALA A 462 11.94 -17.50 2.81
N ILE A 463 12.31 -16.93 3.96
CA ILE A 463 12.93 -15.61 4.07
C ILE A 463 14.24 -15.56 3.29
N ARG A 464 15.13 -16.55 3.48
CA ARG A 464 16.43 -16.58 2.80
C ARG A 464 16.33 -16.68 1.29
N SER A 465 15.32 -17.38 0.79
CA SER A 465 15.14 -17.60 -0.64
C SER A 465 14.14 -16.64 -1.29
N GLN A 466 13.57 -15.70 -0.53
CA GLN A 466 12.46 -14.85 -0.97
C GLN A 466 12.77 -14.04 -2.22
N LEU A 467 13.96 -13.42 -2.30
CA LEU A 467 14.36 -12.62 -3.47
C LEU A 467 14.56 -13.49 -4.71
N TRP A 468 15.15 -14.68 -4.53
CA TRP A 468 15.34 -15.62 -5.63
C TRP A 468 14.00 -16.13 -6.18
N HIS A 469 13.06 -16.50 -5.31
CA HIS A 469 11.71 -16.91 -5.75
C HIS A 469 10.99 -15.78 -6.50
N ARG A 470 11.10 -14.53 -6.03
CA ARG A 470 10.53 -13.38 -6.74
C ARG A 470 11.17 -13.17 -8.12
N PHE A 471 12.48 -13.37 -8.24
CA PHE A 471 13.17 -13.33 -9.53
C PHE A 471 12.62 -14.42 -10.47
N GLN A 472 12.50 -15.66 -9.98
CA GLN A 472 11.97 -16.77 -10.77
C GLN A 472 10.52 -16.54 -11.22
N GLN A 473 9.67 -15.99 -10.35
CA GLN A 473 8.29 -15.62 -10.73
C GLN A 473 8.26 -14.64 -11.91
N HIS A 474 9.12 -13.63 -11.92
CA HIS A 474 9.20 -12.70 -13.05
C HIS A 474 9.75 -13.38 -14.31
N VAL A 475 10.68 -14.32 -14.19
CA VAL A 475 11.17 -15.13 -15.32
C VAL A 475 10.03 -15.97 -15.91
N GLU A 476 9.24 -16.65 -15.08
CA GLU A 476 8.09 -17.45 -15.51
C GLU A 476 7.07 -16.62 -16.27
N VAL A 477 6.74 -15.42 -15.77
CA VAL A 477 5.87 -14.48 -16.47
C VAL A 477 6.48 -14.08 -17.81
N LEU A 478 7.75 -13.67 -17.84
CA LEU A 478 8.42 -13.28 -19.09
C LEU A 478 8.50 -14.44 -20.11
N GLN A 479 8.60 -15.68 -19.66
CA GLN A 479 8.51 -16.87 -20.50
C GLN A 479 7.10 -17.09 -21.04
N GLN A 480 6.08 -16.98 -20.18
CA GLN A 480 4.68 -17.12 -20.55
C GLN A 480 4.27 -16.10 -21.63
N PHE A 481 4.74 -14.86 -21.51
CA PHE A 481 4.50 -13.81 -22.50
C PHE A 481 5.44 -13.90 -23.71
N GLY A 482 6.51 -14.71 -23.67
CA GLY A 482 7.39 -14.93 -24.83
C GLY A 482 8.53 -13.92 -24.97
N TYR A 483 8.84 -13.15 -23.93
CA TYR A 483 10.05 -12.33 -23.85
C TYR A 483 11.31 -13.16 -23.58
N LEU A 484 11.13 -14.34 -22.99
CA LEU A 484 12.19 -15.30 -22.71
C LEU A 484 11.84 -16.67 -23.30
N THR A 485 12.87 -17.41 -23.72
CA THR A 485 12.75 -18.83 -24.04
C THR A 485 12.64 -19.67 -22.77
N ALA A 486 12.24 -20.94 -22.91
CA ALA A 486 12.25 -21.92 -21.81
C ALA A 486 13.65 -22.10 -21.18
N THR A 487 14.73 -21.77 -21.90
CA THR A 487 16.12 -21.80 -21.43
C THR A 487 16.60 -20.48 -20.83
N CYS A 488 15.69 -19.54 -20.55
CA CYS A 488 15.97 -18.21 -19.99
C CYS A 488 16.85 -17.33 -20.89
N GLN A 489 16.82 -17.54 -22.21
CA GLN A 489 17.47 -16.66 -23.18
C GLN A 489 16.47 -15.62 -23.69
N LEU A 490 16.96 -14.41 -24.00
CA LEU A 490 16.11 -13.35 -24.54
C LEU A 490 15.65 -13.70 -25.95
N THR A 491 14.35 -13.54 -26.19
CA THR A 491 13.79 -13.57 -27.55
C THR A 491 14.04 -12.24 -28.25
N ALA A 492 13.66 -12.13 -29.53
CA ALA A 492 13.65 -10.84 -30.23
C ALA A 492 12.82 -9.79 -29.46
N ASP A 493 11.69 -10.22 -28.86
CA ASP A 493 10.86 -9.38 -28.02
C ASP A 493 11.55 -8.98 -26.72
N GLY A 494 12.23 -9.92 -26.06
CA GLY A 494 13.01 -9.65 -24.86
C GLY A 494 14.15 -8.64 -25.09
N GLU A 495 14.79 -8.66 -26.26
CA GLU A 495 15.93 -7.79 -26.58
C GLU A 495 15.57 -6.32 -26.67
N TRP A 496 14.39 -5.97 -27.19
CA TRP A 496 13.94 -4.58 -27.20
C TRP A 496 13.19 -4.21 -25.92
N ALA A 497 12.46 -5.15 -25.31
CA ALA A 497 11.72 -4.90 -24.06
C ALA A 497 12.65 -4.51 -22.89
N ARG A 498 13.88 -5.06 -22.82
CA ARG A 498 14.86 -4.69 -21.78
C ARG A 498 15.30 -3.22 -21.82
N LEU A 499 15.09 -2.54 -22.95
CA LEU A 499 15.43 -1.12 -23.13
C LEU A 499 14.36 -0.20 -22.51
N ILE A 500 13.16 -0.73 -22.26
CA ILE A 500 12.06 -0.03 -21.60
C ILE A 500 12.21 -0.21 -20.09
N ARG A 501 12.64 0.84 -19.41
CA ARG A 501 12.95 0.90 -17.97
C ARG A 501 11.98 1.81 -17.20
N ILE A 502 10.75 1.92 -17.68
CA ILE A 502 9.71 2.72 -17.05
C ILE A 502 8.95 1.93 -15.97
N ASN A 503 8.20 2.63 -15.13
CA ASN A 503 7.18 2.00 -14.31
C ASN A 503 6.07 1.44 -15.21
N HIS A 504 5.48 0.31 -14.81
CA HIS A 504 4.49 -0.42 -15.62
C HIS A 504 5.04 -0.88 -16.98
N SER A 505 6.28 -1.40 -16.97
CA SER A 505 7.00 -1.80 -18.17
C SER A 505 6.30 -2.92 -18.91
N LEU A 506 5.67 -3.88 -18.21
CA LEU A 506 5.00 -5.00 -18.85
C LEU A 506 3.78 -4.52 -19.64
N LEU A 507 2.99 -3.60 -19.07
CA LEU A 507 1.89 -2.96 -19.79
C LEU A 507 2.38 -2.29 -21.07
N LEU A 508 3.44 -1.47 -21.01
CA LEU A 508 3.92 -0.75 -22.19
C LEU A 508 4.47 -1.69 -23.25
N THR A 509 5.24 -2.72 -22.86
CA THR A 509 5.78 -3.70 -23.81
C THR A 509 4.67 -4.51 -24.47
N GLU A 510 3.61 -4.88 -23.75
CA GLU A 510 2.46 -5.58 -24.33
C GLU A 510 1.65 -4.69 -25.28
N LEU A 511 1.47 -3.40 -24.96
CA LEU A 511 0.83 -2.44 -25.88
C LEU A 511 1.62 -2.30 -27.19
N ILE A 512 2.95 -2.31 -27.13
CA ILE A 512 3.81 -2.25 -28.33
C ILE A 512 3.65 -3.54 -29.15
N ARG A 513 3.65 -4.72 -28.51
CA ARG A 513 3.47 -6.01 -29.20
C ARG A 513 2.11 -6.19 -29.84
N MET A 514 1.09 -5.55 -29.29
CA MET A 514 -0.26 -5.51 -29.86
C MET A 514 -0.40 -4.46 -30.97
N ASP A 515 0.70 -3.82 -31.40
CA ASP A 515 0.71 -2.74 -32.39
C ASP A 515 -0.23 -1.57 -32.02
N ALA A 516 -0.48 -1.34 -30.72
CA ALA A 516 -1.47 -0.36 -30.25
C ALA A 516 -1.09 1.10 -30.56
N PHE A 517 0.19 1.35 -30.87
CA PHE A 517 0.71 2.67 -31.22
C PHE A 517 1.02 2.85 -32.71
N THR A 518 0.68 1.86 -33.55
CA THR A 518 0.97 1.95 -34.98
C THR A 518 0.10 3.02 -35.64
N GLY A 519 0.75 4.04 -36.21
CA GLY A 519 0.05 5.19 -36.83
C GLY A 519 -0.59 6.16 -35.84
N ILE A 520 -0.24 6.09 -34.56
CA ILE A 520 -0.77 7.03 -33.54
C ILE A 520 -0.22 8.44 -33.76
N GLU A 521 -1.03 9.46 -33.53
CA GLU A 521 -0.57 10.84 -33.52
C GLU A 521 0.36 11.11 -32.32
N PRO A 522 1.44 11.91 -32.47
CA PRO A 522 2.37 12.23 -31.38
C PRO A 522 1.69 12.76 -30.11
N ALA A 523 0.64 13.58 -30.27
CA ALA A 523 -0.10 14.14 -29.14
C ALA A 523 -0.84 13.07 -28.32
N LEU A 524 -1.44 12.07 -28.99
CA LEU A 524 -2.14 10.97 -28.34
C LEU A 524 -1.16 10.03 -27.62
N LEU A 525 0.00 9.74 -28.22
CA LEU A 525 1.07 8.95 -27.58
C LEU A 525 1.51 9.60 -26.27
N VAL A 526 1.78 10.90 -26.28
CA VAL A 526 2.20 11.64 -25.08
C VAL A 526 1.10 11.75 -24.05
N GLY A 527 -0.16 11.89 -24.46
CA GLY A 527 -1.29 11.82 -23.54
C GLY A 527 -1.37 10.48 -22.80
N VAL A 528 -1.24 9.36 -23.53
CA VAL A 528 -1.22 8.01 -22.94
C VAL A 528 -0.04 7.85 -21.99
N LEU A 529 1.18 8.18 -22.42
CA LEU A 529 2.38 8.05 -21.60
C LEU A 529 2.36 8.96 -20.38
N ALA A 530 1.79 10.16 -20.48
CA ALA A 530 1.58 11.04 -19.32
C ALA A 530 0.62 10.41 -18.30
N SER A 531 -0.41 9.71 -18.78
CA SER A 531 -1.34 8.96 -17.93
C SER A 531 -0.69 7.79 -17.22
N ILE A 532 0.16 7.02 -17.92
CA ILE A 532 0.93 5.90 -17.36
C ILE A 532 1.99 6.40 -16.37
N ALA A 533 2.66 7.51 -16.71
CA ALA A 533 3.64 8.12 -15.85
C ALA A 533 3.01 8.69 -14.58
N HIS A 534 1.71 9.01 -14.53
CA HIS A 534 1.13 9.70 -13.38
C HIS A 534 0.80 8.79 -12.19
N GLU A 535 1.21 9.18 -11.00
CA GLU A 535 1.10 8.38 -9.75
C GLU A 535 0.22 9.04 -8.69
N ASP A 536 -0.35 10.22 -8.96
CA ASP A 536 -1.09 11.02 -7.98
C ASP A 536 -2.59 11.06 -8.29
N ASP A 537 -3.44 10.83 -7.28
CA ASP A 537 -4.89 10.85 -7.43
C ASP A 537 -5.55 12.11 -6.88
N ARG A 538 -4.78 13.20 -6.71
CA ARG A 538 -5.33 14.49 -6.25
C ARG A 538 -6.38 15.03 -7.24
N PRO A 539 -7.60 15.36 -6.77
CA PRO A 539 -8.62 15.96 -7.64
C PRO A 539 -8.19 17.37 -8.06
N GLY A 540 -8.66 17.80 -9.23
CA GLY A 540 -8.30 19.11 -9.77
C GLY A 540 -9.11 19.47 -11.01
N ILE A 541 -8.87 20.67 -11.52
CA ILE A 541 -9.38 21.10 -12.83
C ILE A 541 -8.33 20.73 -13.87
N PHE A 542 -8.81 20.23 -15.00
CA PHE A 542 -8.00 19.75 -16.11
C PHE A 542 -8.67 20.10 -17.43
N PRO A 543 -7.92 20.18 -18.54
CA PRO A 543 -8.49 20.37 -19.85
C PRO A 543 -9.39 19.21 -20.25
N ARG A 544 -10.30 19.46 -21.19
CA ARG A 544 -11.15 18.41 -21.76
C ARG A 544 -10.30 17.51 -22.66
N ARG A 545 -10.39 16.21 -22.44
CA ARG A 545 -9.78 15.19 -23.31
C ARG A 545 -10.45 15.15 -24.68
N SER A 546 -9.68 14.82 -25.73
CA SER A 546 -10.26 14.51 -27.03
C SER A 546 -10.99 13.15 -27.03
N PRO A 547 -11.99 12.94 -27.91
CA PRO A 547 -12.60 11.63 -28.11
C PRO A 547 -11.61 10.55 -28.56
N ALA A 548 -10.61 10.92 -29.37
CA ALA A 548 -9.55 10.03 -29.82
C ALA A 548 -8.71 9.53 -28.63
N LEU A 549 -8.25 10.44 -27.77
CA LEU A 549 -7.53 10.09 -26.55
C LEU A 549 -8.36 9.21 -25.61
N ALA A 550 -9.66 9.50 -25.47
CA ALA A 550 -10.56 8.70 -24.66
C ALA A 550 -10.68 7.25 -25.18
N SER A 551 -10.70 7.07 -26.50
CA SER A 551 -10.76 5.76 -27.14
C SER A 551 -9.48 4.95 -26.87
N VAL A 552 -8.32 5.54 -27.13
CA VAL A 552 -7.01 4.88 -26.91
C VAL A 552 -6.82 4.52 -25.44
N LEU A 553 -7.12 5.44 -24.51
CA LEU A 553 -7.06 5.15 -23.08
C LEU A 553 -8.03 4.04 -22.64
N GLY A 554 -9.18 3.92 -23.31
CA GLY A 554 -10.09 2.80 -23.10
C GLY A 554 -9.44 1.45 -23.43
N GLN A 555 -8.72 1.38 -24.55
CA GLN A 555 -7.97 0.18 -24.95
C GLN A 555 -6.82 -0.11 -23.97
N VAL A 556 -6.03 0.90 -23.61
CA VAL A 556 -4.94 0.78 -22.63
C VAL A 556 -5.45 0.27 -21.29
N ARG A 557 -6.60 0.76 -20.82
CA ARG A 557 -7.22 0.25 -19.58
C ARG A 557 -7.59 -1.22 -19.71
N THR A 558 -8.17 -1.65 -20.82
CA THR A 558 -8.50 -3.08 -21.02
C THR A 558 -7.27 -3.96 -20.89
N VAL A 559 -6.15 -3.58 -21.52
CA VAL A 559 -4.88 -4.31 -21.42
C VAL A 559 -4.33 -4.28 -19.98
N ALA A 560 -4.36 -3.12 -19.32
CA ALA A 560 -3.93 -3.00 -17.92
C ALA A 560 -4.74 -3.90 -16.98
N HIS A 561 -6.05 -4.04 -17.19
CA HIS A 561 -6.89 -4.94 -16.40
C HIS A 561 -6.57 -6.41 -16.69
N SER A 562 -6.23 -6.79 -17.94
CA SER A 562 -5.81 -8.16 -18.24
C SER A 562 -4.46 -8.54 -17.65
N LEU A 563 -3.60 -7.56 -17.36
CA LEU A 563 -2.27 -7.76 -16.78
C LEU A 563 -2.24 -7.63 -15.24
N ALA A 564 -3.37 -7.30 -14.60
CA ALA A 564 -3.43 -6.97 -13.18
C ALA A 564 -2.98 -8.10 -12.22
N SER A 565 -2.90 -9.35 -12.68
CA SER A 565 -2.34 -10.46 -11.91
C SER A 565 -0.81 -10.48 -11.88
N TYR A 566 -0.15 -9.76 -12.78
CA TYR A 566 1.30 -9.79 -12.99
C TYR A 566 1.97 -8.44 -12.71
N GLU A 567 1.25 -7.34 -12.93
CA GLU A 567 1.74 -5.99 -12.70
C GLU A 567 0.58 -5.10 -12.22
N ASP A 568 0.83 -4.32 -11.16
CA ASP A 568 -0.19 -3.40 -10.65
C ASP A 568 -0.56 -2.37 -11.73
N PRO A 569 -1.85 -2.15 -12.03
CA PRO A 569 -2.26 -1.24 -13.08
C PRO A 569 -1.97 0.23 -12.69
N PRO A 570 -1.50 1.06 -13.64
CA PRO A 570 -1.38 2.50 -13.40
C PRO A 570 -2.76 3.15 -13.19
N LEU A 571 -2.77 4.35 -12.61
CA LEU A 571 -4.01 5.12 -12.38
C LEU A 571 -4.76 5.44 -13.67
N LEU A 572 -4.03 5.64 -14.78
CA LEU A 572 -4.59 5.90 -16.12
C LEU A 572 -5.64 7.04 -16.12
N ARG A 573 -5.28 8.14 -15.46
CA ARG A 573 -6.09 9.35 -15.36
C ARG A 573 -6.24 10.04 -16.72
N SER A 574 -7.46 10.07 -17.23
CA SER A 574 -7.76 10.61 -18.57
C SER A 574 -7.70 12.13 -18.65
N ASP A 575 -7.91 12.79 -17.52
CA ASP A 575 -7.79 14.24 -17.36
C ASP A 575 -6.32 14.68 -17.36
N VAL A 576 -5.44 13.92 -16.73
CA VAL A 576 -3.98 14.13 -16.79
C VAL A 576 -3.44 13.85 -18.18
N ALA A 577 -3.95 12.81 -18.85
CA ALA A 577 -3.60 12.51 -20.23
C ALA A 577 -3.90 13.69 -21.19
N ALA A 578 -5.00 14.41 -20.96
CA ALA A 578 -5.37 15.58 -21.76
C ALA A 578 -4.36 16.74 -21.62
N LEU A 579 -3.63 16.84 -20.50
CA LEU A 579 -2.56 17.83 -20.35
C LEU A 579 -1.38 17.53 -21.27
N GLY A 580 -0.97 16.25 -21.35
CA GLY A 580 0.10 15.81 -22.25
C GLY A 580 -0.26 16.02 -23.72
N GLU A 581 -1.50 15.68 -24.09
CA GLU A 581 -2.05 15.93 -25.43
C GLU A 581 -2.04 17.44 -25.76
N LEU A 582 -2.60 18.28 -24.87
CA LEU A 582 -2.72 19.72 -25.08
C LEU A 582 -1.36 20.40 -25.31
N TRP A 583 -0.33 20.00 -24.55
CA TRP A 583 1.01 20.59 -24.67
C TRP A 583 1.60 20.43 -26.08
N ILE A 584 1.31 19.32 -26.76
CA ILE A 584 1.80 19.05 -28.11
C ILE A 584 0.87 19.63 -29.17
N SER A 585 -0.45 19.50 -28.98
CA SER A 585 -1.44 19.93 -29.96
C SER A 585 -1.46 21.46 -30.16
N GLN A 586 -0.94 22.25 -29.22
CA GLN A 586 -0.91 23.72 -29.33
C GLN A 586 0.50 24.31 -29.16
N PRO A 587 1.35 24.29 -30.21
CA PRO A 587 2.72 24.81 -30.15
C PRO A 587 2.85 26.32 -29.91
N SER A 588 1.77 27.09 -30.04
CA SER A 588 1.73 28.53 -29.74
C SER A 588 1.38 28.83 -28.28
N LEU A 589 0.92 27.84 -27.51
CA LEU A 589 0.51 28.02 -26.12
C LEU A 589 1.75 28.27 -25.26
N SER A 590 1.79 29.41 -24.56
CA SER A 590 2.88 29.70 -23.63
C SER A 590 2.79 28.84 -22.37
N TRP A 591 3.92 28.57 -21.72
CA TRP A 591 3.95 27.85 -20.45
C TRP A 591 2.99 28.42 -19.38
N GLY A 592 2.95 29.75 -19.21
CA GLY A 592 2.07 30.39 -18.25
C GLY A 592 0.58 30.22 -18.55
N GLU A 593 0.19 30.24 -19.84
CA GLU A 593 -1.19 29.95 -20.25
C GLU A 593 -1.54 28.48 -20.05
N PHE A 594 -0.60 27.58 -20.36
CA PHE A 594 -0.77 26.15 -20.19
C PHE A 594 -1.03 25.77 -18.73
N VAL A 595 -0.23 26.29 -17.79
CA VAL A 595 -0.39 26.01 -16.35
C VAL A 595 -1.74 26.51 -15.83
N ARG A 596 -2.29 27.61 -16.37
CA ARG A 596 -3.62 28.12 -15.99
C ARG A 596 -4.78 27.20 -16.40
N THR A 597 -4.55 26.23 -17.28
CA THR A 597 -5.58 25.24 -17.67
C THR A 597 -5.81 24.16 -16.62
N THR A 598 -4.96 24.10 -15.59
CA THR A 598 -5.06 23.11 -14.51
C THR A 598 -4.87 23.72 -13.12
N THR A 599 -5.38 23.03 -12.10
CA THR A 599 -5.05 23.35 -10.69
C THR A 599 -3.77 22.67 -10.20
N MET A 600 -3.09 21.89 -11.04
CA MET A 600 -1.78 21.32 -10.68
C MET A 600 -0.77 22.44 -10.44
N ALA A 601 0.08 22.27 -9.43
CA ALA A 601 1.19 23.19 -9.22
C ALA A 601 2.14 23.11 -10.42
N GLU A 602 2.71 24.25 -10.82
CA GLU A 602 3.58 24.38 -11.99
C GLU A 602 4.74 23.37 -12.01
N GLY A 603 5.39 23.15 -10.86
CA GLY A 603 6.44 22.14 -10.71
C GLY A 603 5.95 20.68 -10.78
N ASP A 604 4.69 20.40 -10.42
CA ASP A 604 4.07 19.09 -10.63
C ASP A 604 3.82 18.86 -12.13
N VAL A 605 3.36 19.88 -12.86
CA VAL A 605 3.16 19.83 -14.33
C VAL A 605 4.50 19.62 -15.06
N TYR A 606 5.54 20.38 -14.70
CA TYR A 606 6.87 20.19 -15.26
C TYR A 606 7.38 18.76 -15.05
N ARG A 607 7.30 18.23 -13.83
CA ARG A 607 7.77 16.86 -13.53
C ARG A 607 6.97 15.80 -14.28
N LEU A 608 5.67 15.99 -14.46
CA LEU A 608 4.85 15.12 -15.29
C LEU A 608 5.41 15.10 -16.72
N LEU A 609 5.55 16.27 -17.36
CA LEU A 609 6.03 16.36 -18.74
C LEU A 609 7.48 15.88 -18.91
N ALA A 610 8.36 16.17 -17.96
CA ALA A 610 9.75 15.70 -17.97
C ALA A 610 9.83 14.17 -17.86
N ARG A 611 9.04 13.55 -16.97
CA ARG A 611 8.95 12.08 -16.87
C ARG A 611 8.33 11.47 -18.13
N THR A 612 7.30 12.09 -18.70
CA THR A 612 6.74 11.65 -19.98
C THR A 612 7.77 11.74 -21.10
N LEU A 613 8.59 12.80 -21.14
CA LEU A 613 9.66 12.97 -22.11
C LEU A 613 10.72 11.87 -21.96
N GLU A 614 11.06 11.46 -20.74
CA GLU A 614 11.92 10.31 -20.48
C GLU A 614 11.32 9.03 -21.06
N TYR A 615 10.01 8.80 -20.87
CA TYR A 615 9.32 7.61 -21.40
C TYR A 615 9.33 7.60 -22.94
N VAL A 616 9.02 8.74 -23.56
CA VAL A 616 9.09 8.91 -25.02
C VAL A 616 10.52 8.68 -25.52
N SER A 617 11.52 9.19 -24.81
CA SER A 617 12.94 8.99 -25.17
C SER A 617 13.36 7.52 -25.14
N GLN A 618 12.75 6.69 -24.29
CA GLN A 618 13.00 5.25 -24.30
C GLN A 618 12.38 4.57 -25.52
N LEU A 619 11.19 5.01 -25.96
CA LEU A 619 10.57 4.54 -27.20
C LEU A 619 11.36 4.94 -28.44
N HIS A 620 11.92 6.16 -28.45
CA HIS A 620 12.82 6.62 -29.50
C HIS A 620 14.03 5.70 -29.69
N ASN A 621 14.53 5.05 -28.63
CA ASN A 621 15.67 4.14 -28.72
C ASN A 621 15.33 2.81 -29.44
N LEU A 622 14.07 2.55 -29.77
CA LEU A 622 13.62 1.32 -30.42
C LEU A 622 13.73 1.36 -31.96
N LYS A 623 14.50 2.28 -32.56
CA LYS A 623 14.65 2.45 -34.02
C LYS A 623 14.93 1.16 -34.78
N ALA A 624 15.72 0.26 -34.19
CA ALA A 624 16.13 -0.98 -34.84
C ALA A 624 14.98 -1.99 -35.00
N THR A 625 13.99 -1.97 -34.11
CA THR A 625 12.89 -2.95 -34.08
C THR A 625 11.54 -2.33 -34.42
N HIS A 626 11.28 -1.10 -33.99
CA HIS A 626 10.02 -0.37 -34.20
C HIS A 626 10.28 1.03 -34.78
N PRO A 627 10.76 1.13 -36.03
CA PRO A 627 11.16 2.41 -36.63
C PRO A 627 10.01 3.42 -36.67
N GLY A 628 8.80 3.01 -37.05
CA GLY A 628 7.64 3.91 -37.11
C GLY A 628 7.27 4.51 -35.75
N LEU A 629 7.32 3.71 -34.67
CA LEU A 629 7.09 4.20 -33.31
C LEU A 629 8.23 5.14 -32.86
N ALA A 630 9.48 4.81 -33.20
CA ALA A 630 10.63 5.63 -32.87
C ALA A 630 10.61 7.00 -33.58
N ASP A 631 10.10 7.06 -34.82
CA ASP A 631 9.92 8.30 -35.56
C ASP A 631 8.81 9.17 -34.95
N ILE A 632 7.68 8.56 -34.56
CA ILE A 632 6.60 9.27 -33.83
C ILE A 632 7.14 9.79 -32.48
N ALA A 633 7.93 8.99 -31.77
CA ALA A 633 8.56 9.39 -30.53
C ALA A 633 9.55 10.56 -30.72
N ASP A 634 10.34 10.55 -31.81
CA ASP A 634 11.24 11.66 -32.15
C ASP A 634 10.46 12.97 -32.39
N GLN A 635 9.38 12.90 -33.17
CA GLN A 635 8.50 14.05 -33.41
C GLN A 635 7.88 14.55 -32.10
N ALA A 636 7.39 13.65 -31.25
CA ALA A 636 6.87 14.00 -29.94
C ALA A 636 7.93 14.70 -29.07
N MET A 637 9.16 14.20 -29.02
CA MET A 637 10.26 14.81 -28.27
C MET A 637 10.56 16.24 -28.74
N GLN A 638 10.62 16.45 -30.06
CA GLN A 638 10.86 17.77 -30.64
C GLN A 638 9.75 18.76 -30.27
N LEU A 639 8.48 18.34 -30.33
CA LEU A 639 7.33 19.17 -29.97
C LEU A 639 7.22 19.43 -28.45
N MET A 640 7.65 18.49 -27.62
CA MET A 640 7.63 18.63 -26.16
C MET A 640 8.69 19.60 -25.64
N ARG A 641 9.89 19.62 -26.24
CA ARG A 641 11.06 20.40 -25.79
C ARG A 641 10.98 21.87 -26.21
N ARG A 642 10.12 22.62 -25.53
CA ARG A 642 10.00 24.08 -25.65
C ARG A 642 9.81 24.75 -24.29
N ASP A 643 10.01 26.06 -24.24
CA ASP A 643 9.94 26.88 -23.02
C ASP A 643 10.76 26.25 -21.87
N VAL A 644 10.14 26.08 -20.69
CA VAL A 644 10.77 25.59 -19.46
C VAL A 644 11.37 24.18 -19.60
N LEU A 645 10.83 23.35 -20.51
CA LEU A 645 11.37 22.02 -20.78
C LEU A 645 12.65 22.04 -21.63
N GLN A 646 12.97 23.16 -22.27
CA GLN A 646 14.22 23.34 -23.01
C GLN A 646 15.35 23.90 -22.13
N GLU A 647 14.98 24.64 -21.08
CA GLU A 647 15.94 25.31 -20.18
C GLU A 647 16.70 24.34 -19.26
N LEU A 648 16.14 23.16 -19.05
CA LEU A 648 16.65 22.18 -18.11
C LEU A 648 17.04 20.91 -18.87
N PRO A 649 18.17 20.28 -18.49
CA PRO A 649 18.77 19.17 -19.22
C PRO A 649 17.89 17.91 -19.29
#